data_AF-A0A6A8MQN8-F1
#
_entry.id   AF-A0A6A8MQN8-F1
#
_cell.length_a   1.000
_cell.length_b   1.000
_cell.length_c   1.000
_cell.angle_alpha   90.00
_cell.angle_beta   90.00
_cell.angle_gamma   90.00
#
_symmetry.space_group_name_H-M   'P 1'
#
loop_
_entity.id
_entity.type
_entity.pdbx_description
1 polymer ?
#
loop_
_entity_poly.entity_id
_entity_poly.type
_entity_poly.pdbx_seq_one_letter_code
_entity_poly.pdbx_strand_id
1 'polypeptide(L)'
;METSSQRQGLGGARRNRISFVVNAVKVNSIRRIDVVWLALVAYVPFFLSSPGKISGDTKQYLYLDPSRLLARAPYLWQAHTGTGTVTHQNIGYLFPMGPYYWFLDQLGAPDWVAQRFWLGSISLLAAVGALWLFSMLGTKRLGSVVGALVYMLTPYQLAFIARISVLLLAWAALPWLVAITIRALNRGGWRYPALFALVALPCSSISAPTFALVLVAPLLWLVLAGLRGPAPWRQVVSTAGKIGLLTLGVSLWWISGLVLQARYGFPVLEGTESLAQVAGSSLPADLLRGFGNWFLSGSDQAGPWLEQAAEYGSEKWLTVVTLAVPVVALSFAAVMRWRHRAYFALLVVVGVIVGVGAWPYEDPSFIGGLFKDLSNKSAIGLALRNTPRVGPVVVLGVAGLIAAGISALDRRRTWQFVGAGLVVVLVVLGLTPVWQHGYLAKGIERPETIPSYWAKAARALDAQGRDTRVLEIPGALFAAYDWGNAVEPVTPGITDRPFVARELLAYGTAGSVNLLAALDRQMQKRIFEPSALAPVARILGSGTVLVRSDLQVNRYDVPDKNRVWSWLTNPLAPGLDSPDQYGSSQPPKVALFAVESPRPIVSTSSSQGSVVLSGDGDGIVESAAAGLIDGHELIFYSVSLDKAGLRSKVKKNASLVITDTNRRRARYWDTLRNDRGITETKNSQSSDSGDKRVDTIPGTTKSEQTFIDGDSVRVPTKLLSDAGKQGLESSLAIVLARVREDPKNRNVQSEESRITRLFKLPYGRSFSLAGTARSNVAKGSTTAFSEFCRDDLVSIDGVPVSVRVASTPIDTGGGRAITSCAAPIFLSAGQHQIITAPGVTAGVDVDRLVLASAPGGEAAGDPAANIGAPPPKSGATVEVQEIGETTAQVQVRSNGDPFWLVLGQSQSDGWHAVTSAGTDLGQSQLVNGYANGWLVRPEGPGSFTINLKWTPQNLVWWAIGLSIAAILACLGLVLWSRKRHDESVIFDAPALTGAWFYSEGPPSWRVALLGTIGVGVAAAAVSRPWIGAVVALGVLVASRVVSGRILLTAGAPLVLVASKVLSAPELGWLAILLLAGDLVAGWLRRPGDMTRY
;
A
#
# COMPACT_ATOMS: atom_id res chain seq x y z
N MET A 1 32.80 70.98 -28.75
CA MET A 1 33.63 70.17 -29.66
C MET A 1 33.54 68.73 -29.23
N GLU A 2 33.33 67.87 -30.22
CA GLU A 2 33.28 66.42 -30.13
C GLU A 2 34.61 65.78 -29.70
N THR A 3 34.47 64.55 -29.20
CA THR A 3 35.33 63.34 -29.39
C THR A 3 36.66 63.16 -28.63
N SER A 4 36.59 62.21 -27.68
CA SER A 4 37.21 60.86 -27.73
C SER A 4 38.30 60.48 -26.73
N SER A 5 38.25 59.19 -26.35
CA SER A 5 39.35 58.27 -25.99
C SER A 5 39.43 57.69 -24.55
N GLN A 6 38.84 56.48 -24.43
CA GLN A 6 39.33 55.21 -23.83
C GLN A 6 39.83 55.05 -22.37
N ARG A 7 39.13 54.10 -21.68
CA ARG A 7 39.56 52.86 -20.92
C ARG A 7 40.73 52.98 -19.92
N GLN A 8 40.77 52.33 -18.74
CA GLN A 8 40.09 51.17 -18.13
C GLN A 8 40.56 51.08 -16.64
N GLY A 9 39.80 50.43 -15.74
CA GLY A 9 40.42 49.60 -14.68
C GLY A 9 39.92 49.67 -13.23
N LEU A 10 38.96 48.79 -12.90
CA LEU A 10 38.90 47.87 -11.73
C LEU A 10 38.63 48.38 -10.30
N GLY A 11 37.54 47.86 -9.71
CA GLY A 11 37.42 47.61 -8.27
C GLY A 11 35.99 47.50 -7.75
N GLY A 12 35.49 46.28 -7.47
CA GLY A 12 34.33 46.11 -6.57
C GLY A 12 33.19 45.16 -6.98
N ALA A 13 33.47 44.00 -7.59
CA ALA A 13 32.49 42.91 -7.68
C ALA A 13 32.73 41.90 -6.54
N ARG A 14 31.87 41.87 -5.51
CA ARG A 14 31.60 40.70 -4.63
C ARG A 14 30.58 41.05 -3.53
N ARG A 15 29.30 40.73 -3.76
CA ARG A 15 28.34 40.13 -2.78
C ARG A 15 26.97 40.00 -3.45
N ASN A 16 26.24 38.95 -3.07
CA ASN A 16 24.88 38.57 -3.49
C ASN A 16 24.76 37.71 -4.75
N ARG A 17 25.38 36.52 -4.71
CA ARG A 17 24.75 35.30 -5.25
C ARG A 17 23.98 34.65 -4.10
N ILE A 18 22.80 34.07 -4.39
CA ILE A 18 21.73 33.57 -3.50
C ILE A 18 20.54 34.56 -3.40
N SER A 19 19.78 34.72 -4.48
CA SER A 19 18.49 35.45 -4.49
C SER A 19 17.56 34.98 -5.64
N PHE A 20 17.55 33.68 -5.97
CA PHE A 20 16.85 33.19 -7.17
C PHE A 20 15.42 32.66 -6.94
N VAL A 21 14.90 32.64 -5.71
CA VAL A 21 13.53 32.13 -5.43
C VAL A 21 12.52 33.24 -5.07
N VAL A 22 12.96 34.45 -4.73
CA VAL A 22 12.08 35.49 -4.15
C VAL A 22 11.62 36.57 -5.15
N ASN A 23 12.27 36.72 -6.31
CA ASN A 23 12.05 37.90 -7.18
C ASN A 23 10.98 37.75 -8.29
N ALA A 24 10.21 36.66 -8.30
CA ALA A 24 9.05 36.51 -9.21
C ALA A 24 7.73 37.05 -8.65
N VAL A 25 7.71 37.56 -7.40
CA VAL A 25 6.50 37.97 -6.69
C VAL A 25 6.68 39.36 -6.06
N LYS A 26 6.47 40.44 -6.83
CA LYS A 26 6.22 41.76 -6.24
C LYS A 26 4.71 41.92 -6.01
N VAL A 27 4.21 41.34 -4.92
CA VAL A 27 2.97 41.84 -4.29
C VAL A 27 3.46 42.70 -3.14
N ASN A 28 3.27 44.03 -3.22
CA ASN A 28 3.79 45.02 -2.27
C ASN A 28 3.29 44.85 -0.80
N SER A 29 2.57 43.77 -0.47
CA SER A 29 1.93 43.52 0.84
C SER A 29 2.63 42.49 1.73
N ILE A 30 3.49 41.61 1.20
CA ILE A 30 4.16 40.57 2.02
C ILE A 30 5.47 41.12 2.56
N ARG A 31 5.59 41.26 3.88
CA ARG A 31 6.84 41.69 4.51
C ARG A 31 7.72 40.48 4.81
N ARG A 32 9.05 40.65 4.64
CA ARG A 32 10.04 39.62 4.99
C ARG A 32 9.88 39.11 6.42
N ILE A 33 9.55 40.01 7.35
CA ILE A 33 9.33 39.66 8.76
C ILE A 33 8.16 38.68 8.95
N ASP A 34 7.10 38.76 8.14
CA ASP A 34 5.96 37.83 8.24
C ASP A 34 6.40 36.40 7.88
N VAL A 35 7.21 36.27 6.83
CA VAL A 35 7.78 34.98 6.41
C VAL A 35 8.76 34.44 7.46
N VAL A 36 9.57 35.30 8.09
CA VAL A 36 10.48 34.89 9.16
C VAL A 36 9.70 34.33 10.36
N TRP A 37 8.62 35.00 10.79
CA TRP A 37 7.78 34.50 11.89
C TRP A 37 7.10 33.17 11.53
N LEU A 38 6.54 33.06 10.31
CA LEU A 38 5.97 31.80 9.83
C LEU A 38 7.03 30.69 9.80
N ALA A 39 8.27 30.99 9.41
CA ALA A 39 9.37 30.04 9.43
C ALA A 39 9.70 29.59 10.87
N LEU A 40 9.74 30.51 11.83
CA LEU A 40 9.97 30.14 13.23
C LEU A 40 8.88 29.18 13.75
N VAL A 41 7.61 29.49 13.50
CA VAL A 41 6.49 28.60 13.89
C VAL A 41 6.52 27.27 13.11
N ALA A 42 6.95 27.29 11.85
CA ALA A 42 7.03 26.08 11.03
C ALA A 42 8.19 25.17 11.43
N TYR A 43 9.36 25.68 11.83
CA TYR A 43 10.54 24.86 12.12
C TYR A 43 10.73 24.53 13.60
N VAL A 44 10.60 25.52 14.49
CA VAL A 44 10.98 25.36 15.91
C VAL A 44 10.25 24.19 16.58
N PRO A 45 8.92 24.02 16.43
CA PRO A 45 8.23 22.89 17.05
C PRO A 45 8.71 21.52 16.58
N PHE A 46 9.08 21.38 15.30
CA PHE A 46 9.64 20.13 14.78
C PHE A 46 11.01 19.83 15.39
N PHE A 47 11.89 20.83 15.51
CA PHE A 47 13.21 20.66 16.11
C PHE A 47 13.16 20.36 17.62
N LEU A 48 12.16 20.86 18.32
CA LEU A 48 11.92 20.53 19.73
C LEU A 48 11.29 19.15 19.92
N SER A 49 10.70 18.57 18.87
CA SER A 49 10.03 17.26 18.93
C SER A 49 11.01 16.10 18.73
N SER A 50 11.13 15.26 19.76
CA SER A 50 11.93 14.02 19.78
C SER A 50 13.33 14.16 19.16
N PRO A 51 14.25 14.98 19.73
CA PRO A 51 15.61 15.12 19.20
C PRO A 51 16.36 13.78 19.16
N GLY A 52 17.14 13.53 18.09
CA GLY A 52 17.89 12.28 17.90
C GLY A 52 17.05 11.07 17.46
N LYS A 53 15.73 11.26 17.27
CA LYS A 53 14.82 10.21 16.84
C LYS A 53 14.15 10.55 15.51
N ILE A 54 13.82 9.52 14.76
CA ILE A 54 13.08 9.61 13.50
C ILE A 54 11.92 8.63 13.48
N SER A 55 10.95 8.85 12.61
CA SER A 55 10.02 7.81 12.19
C SER A 55 10.47 7.23 10.84
N GLY A 56 10.00 6.03 10.50
CA GLY A 56 10.21 5.41 9.17
C GLY A 56 9.52 6.12 8.00
N ASP A 57 9.12 7.39 8.19
CA ASP A 57 8.33 8.24 7.29
C ASP A 57 8.52 7.94 5.79
N THR A 58 7.43 7.49 5.16
CA THR A 58 7.28 7.19 3.74
C THR A 58 8.14 6.01 3.26
N LYS A 59 9.47 6.05 3.47
CA LYS A 59 10.42 5.00 3.14
C LYS A 59 11.59 5.01 4.11
N GLN A 60 11.80 3.89 4.79
CA GLN A 60 12.88 3.75 5.76
C GLN A 60 14.27 3.91 5.13
N TYR A 61 14.44 3.51 3.87
CA TYR A 61 15.74 3.50 3.17
C TYR A 61 16.30 4.90 2.87
N LEU A 62 15.46 5.95 2.94
CA LEU A 62 15.93 7.34 2.85
C LEU A 62 16.86 7.73 4.00
N TYR A 63 16.74 7.04 5.15
CA TYR A 63 17.46 7.28 6.40
C TYR A 63 18.48 6.18 6.71
N LEU A 64 18.79 5.32 5.74
CA LEU A 64 19.77 4.24 5.89
C LEU A 64 20.83 4.38 4.81
N ASP A 65 20.40 4.50 3.56
CA ASP A 65 21.27 4.70 2.41
C ASP A 65 20.46 5.33 1.25
N PRO A 66 20.27 6.66 1.27
CA PRO A 66 19.52 7.35 0.21
C PRO A 66 20.19 7.24 -1.16
N SER A 67 21.52 7.06 -1.21
CA SER A 67 22.28 6.83 -2.45
C SER A 67 21.86 5.52 -3.11
N ARG A 68 21.80 4.43 -2.35
CA ARG A 68 21.35 3.11 -2.83
C ARG A 68 19.89 3.12 -3.26
N LEU A 69 19.02 3.79 -2.50
CA LEU A 69 17.62 3.95 -2.89
C LEU A 69 17.49 4.67 -4.23
N LEU A 70 18.22 5.78 -4.42
CA LEU A 70 18.20 6.55 -5.67
C LEU A 70 18.77 5.78 -6.86
N ALA A 71 19.82 4.99 -6.66
CA ALA A 71 20.39 4.16 -7.72
C ALA A 71 19.39 3.13 -8.27
N ARG A 72 18.49 2.63 -7.41
CA ARG A 72 17.47 1.63 -7.76
C ARG A 72 16.12 2.23 -8.18
N ALA A 73 15.82 3.47 -7.79
CA ALA A 73 14.54 4.12 -8.05
C ALA A 73 14.10 4.18 -9.53
N PRO A 74 14.99 4.36 -10.54
CA PRO A 74 14.57 4.36 -11.94
C PRO A 74 14.05 3.02 -12.46
N TYR A 75 14.39 1.92 -11.81
CA TYR A 75 14.05 0.57 -12.25
C TYR A 75 12.72 0.12 -11.67
N LEU A 76 11.79 -0.28 -12.55
CA LEU A 76 10.48 -0.75 -12.12
C LEU A 76 10.55 -2.17 -11.61
N TRP A 77 11.32 -3.03 -12.27
CA TRP A 77 11.69 -4.33 -11.74
C TRP A 77 12.80 -4.16 -10.70
N GLN A 78 12.61 -4.72 -9.51
CA GLN A 78 13.64 -4.82 -8.48
C GLN A 78 13.95 -6.28 -8.20
N ALA A 79 15.10 -6.75 -8.65
CA ALA A 79 15.64 -8.08 -8.39
C ALA A 79 16.08 -8.26 -6.94
N HIS A 80 16.45 -7.17 -6.26
CA HIS A 80 16.95 -7.19 -4.89
C HIS A 80 15.86 -7.38 -3.82
N THR A 81 14.62 -6.95 -4.08
CA THR A 81 13.52 -6.99 -3.08
C THR A 81 12.53 -8.11 -3.39
N GLY A 82 12.20 -8.90 -2.38
CA GLY A 82 11.40 -10.12 -2.55
C GLY A 82 12.13 -11.13 -3.42
N THR A 83 11.37 -11.91 -4.17
CA THR A 83 11.91 -12.78 -5.22
C THR A 83 12.06 -12.05 -6.55
N GLY A 84 12.24 -10.73 -6.59
CA GLY A 84 12.07 -9.96 -7.83
C GLY A 84 10.65 -9.44 -7.96
N THR A 85 10.46 -8.13 -8.09
CA THR A 85 9.11 -7.54 -8.07
C THR A 85 9.00 -6.29 -8.92
N VAL A 86 7.83 -6.05 -9.50
CA VAL A 86 7.48 -4.73 -10.01
C VAL A 86 7.08 -3.85 -8.83
N THR A 87 7.88 -2.83 -8.60
CA THR A 87 7.78 -2.02 -7.39
C THR A 87 6.53 -1.16 -7.38
N HIS A 88 5.98 -0.96 -6.19
CA HIS A 88 5.01 0.09 -5.94
C HIS A 88 5.76 1.32 -5.43
N GLN A 89 5.45 2.50 -5.98
CA GLN A 89 5.93 3.82 -5.52
C GLN A 89 7.44 4.12 -5.67
N ASN A 90 8.33 3.13 -5.81
CA ASN A 90 9.79 3.38 -5.75
C ASN A 90 10.30 4.40 -6.77
N ILE A 91 9.75 4.39 -7.99
CA ILE A 91 10.09 5.40 -8.98
C ILE A 91 9.87 6.82 -8.44
N GLY A 92 8.80 7.03 -7.67
CA GLY A 92 8.42 8.30 -7.06
C GLY A 92 9.51 8.94 -6.19
N TYR A 93 10.47 8.17 -5.68
CA TYR A 93 11.60 8.71 -4.91
C TYR A 93 12.63 9.44 -5.76
N LEU A 94 12.62 9.30 -7.09
CA LEU A 94 13.48 10.10 -7.98
C LEU A 94 13.30 11.59 -7.78
N PHE A 95 12.09 12.04 -7.44
CA PHE A 95 11.82 13.42 -7.09
C PHE A 95 10.48 13.56 -6.34
N PRO A 96 10.42 14.33 -5.24
CA PRO A 96 11.49 15.19 -4.69
C PRO A 96 12.25 14.63 -3.49
N MET A 97 11.71 13.61 -2.81
CA MET A 97 12.19 13.19 -1.49
C MET A 97 13.59 12.54 -1.53
N GLY A 98 13.85 11.67 -2.51
CA GLY A 98 15.15 11.01 -2.65
C GLY A 98 16.32 11.99 -2.81
N PRO A 99 16.31 12.92 -3.79
CA PRO A 99 17.36 13.91 -3.94
C PRO A 99 17.54 14.81 -2.71
N TYR A 100 16.47 15.09 -1.97
CA TYR A 100 16.53 15.88 -0.73
C TYR A 100 17.35 15.16 0.35
N TYR A 101 17.02 13.91 0.67
CA TYR A 101 17.74 13.16 1.69
C TYR A 101 19.15 12.78 1.24
N TRP A 102 19.33 12.43 -0.03
CA TRP A 102 20.65 12.24 -0.61
C TRP A 102 21.52 13.49 -0.43
N PHE A 103 21.01 14.68 -0.77
CA PHE A 103 21.79 15.91 -0.64
C PHE A 103 22.19 16.19 0.82
N LEU A 104 21.31 15.96 1.79
CA LEU A 104 21.61 16.18 3.21
C LEU A 104 22.55 15.12 3.79
N ASP A 105 22.43 13.87 3.36
CA ASP A 105 23.37 12.79 3.67
C ASP A 105 24.78 13.12 3.16
N GLN A 106 24.91 13.63 1.92
CA GLN A 106 26.20 14.08 1.39
C GLN A 106 26.81 15.27 2.16
N LEU A 107 25.99 16.05 2.88
CA LEU A 107 26.46 17.11 3.78
C LEU A 107 26.80 16.59 5.19
N GLY A 108 26.60 15.31 5.47
CA GLY A 108 26.77 14.72 6.80
C GLY A 108 25.74 15.21 7.82
N ALA A 109 24.57 15.67 7.37
CA ALA A 109 23.51 16.09 8.27
C ALA A 109 22.90 14.86 8.98
N PRO A 110 22.66 14.90 10.31
CA PRO A 110 21.93 13.85 11.00
C PRO A 110 20.53 13.65 10.40
N ASP A 111 20.06 12.41 10.31
CA ASP A 111 18.78 12.07 9.67
C ASP A 111 17.61 12.76 10.34
N TRP A 112 17.64 12.88 11.67
CA TRP A 112 16.57 13.56 12.40
C TRP A 112 16.51 15.05 12.05
N VAL A 113 17.67 15.70 11.88
CA VAL A 113 17.76 17.11 11.46
C VAL A 113 17.22 17.26 10.03
N ALA A 114 17.62 16.36 9.12
CA ALA A 114 17.12 16.32 7.76
C ALA A 114 15.59 16.16 7.71
N GLN A 115 15.04 15.26 8.52
CA GLN A 115 13.59 15.03 8.62
C GLN A 115 12.86 16.25 9.21
N ARG A 116 13.42 16.96 10.20
CA ARG A 116 12.79 18.20 10.73
C ARG A 116 12.82 19.35 9.75
N PHE A 117 13.91 19.53 9.00
CA PHE A 117 13.94 20.51 7.91
C PHE A 117 12.94 20.19 6.82
N TRP A 118 12.72 18.91 6.51
CA TRP A 118 11.75 18.47 5.52
C TRP A 118 10.33 18.86 5.95
N LEU A 119 9.92 18.46 7.15
CA LEU A 119 8.59 18.73 7.71
C LEU A 119 8.33 20.24 7.88
N GLY A 120 9.33 20.98 8.40
CA GLY A 120 9.25 22.43 8.53
C GLY A 120 9.16 23.16 7.19
N SER A 121 9.86 22.66 6.16
CA SER A 121 9.78 23.21 4.79
C SER A 121 8.39 23.04 4.19
N ILE A 122 7.80 21.84 4.32
CA ILE A 122 6.43 21.57 3.85
C ILE A 122 5.44 22.52 4.53
N SER A 123 5.53 22.65 5.86
CA SER A 123 4.65 23.53 6.65
C SER A 123 4.81 25.00 6.28
N LEU A 124 6.06 25.46 6.09
CA LEU A 124 6.34 26.82 5.65
C LEU A 124 5.80 27.09 4.24
N LEU A 125 5.97 26.15 3.30
CA LEU A 125 5.46 26.27 1.93
C LEU A 125 3.93 26.37 1.92
N ALA A 126 3.23 25.60 2.76
CA ALA A 126 1.79 25.70 2.95
C ALA A 126 1.39 27.11 3.43
N ALA A 127 2.06 27.61 4.47
CA ALA A 127 1.78 28.91 5.07
C ALA A 127 2.05 30.07 4.09
N VAL A 128 3.20 30.06 3.41
CA VAL A 128 3.58 31.12 2.45
C VAL A 128 2.66 31.10 1.23
N GLY A 129 2.28 29.91 0.74
CA GLY A 129 1.30 29.77 -0.33
C GLY A 129 -0.05 30.37 0.03
N ALA A 130 -0.56 30.05 1.23
CA ALA A 130 -1.80 30.60 1.74
C ALA A 130 -1.71 32.14 1.92
N LEU A 131 -0.62 32.63 2.52
CA LEU A 131 -0.34 34.05 2.67
C LEU A 131 -0.36 34.78 1.31
N TRP A 132 0.27 34.18 0.30
CA TRP A 132 0.32 34.72 -1.05
C TRP A 132 -1.06 34.73 -1.72
N LEU A 133 -1.80 33.61 -1.66
CA LEU A 133 -3.15 33.51 -2.22
C LEU A 133 -4.09 34.56 -1.61
N PHE A 134 -4.16 34.65 -0.28
CA PHE A 134 -5.07 35.58 0.40
C PHE A 134 -4.69 37.03 0.09
N SER A 135 -3.40 37.37 0.19
CA SER A 135 -2.92 38.72 -0.12
C SER A 135 -3.16 39.10 -1.58
N MET A 136 -3.10 38.15 -2.51
CA MET A 136 -3.44 38.37 -3.92
C MET A 136 -4.93 38.68 -4.11
N LEU A 137 -5.80 38.12 -3.28
CA LEU A 137 -7.26 38.28 -3.34
C LEU A 137 -7.79 39.48 -2.51
N GLY A 138 -6.89 40.36 -2.06
CA GLY A 138 -7.25 41.64 -1.43
C GLY A 138 -7.50 41.59 0.07
N THR A 139 -7.14 40.50 0.77
CA THR A 139 -7.13 40.51 2.24
C THR A 139 -6.01 41.40 2.78
N LYS A 140 -6.24 42.02 3.94
CA LYS A 140 -5.26 42.88 4.60
C LYS A 140 -4.19 42.03 5.30
N ARG A 141 -3.01 42.60 5.51
CA ARG A 141 -1.81 41.91 6.06
C ARG A 141 -2.13 41.01 7.25
N LEU A 142 -2.77 41.54 8.30
CA LEU A 142 -3.05 40.78 9.51
C LEU A 142 -4.00 39.60 9.24
N GLY A 143 -5.05 39.82 8.44
CA GLY A 143 -5.96 38.75 8.03
C GLY A 143 -5.25 37.68 7.20
N SER A 144 -4.41 38.06 6.24
CA SER A 144 -3.63 37.10 5.44
C SER A 144 -2.68 36.26 6.29
N VAL A 145 -2.01 36.86 7.29
CA VAL A 145 -1.11 36.14 8.21
C VAL A 145 -1.89 35.19 9.12
N VAL A 146 -3.01 35.63 9.70
CA VAL A 146 -3.86 34.76 10.55
C VAL A 146 -4.43 33.61 9.74
N GLY A 147 -4.92 33.86 8.52
CA GLY A 147 -5.37 32.78 7.62
C GLY A 147 -4.26 31.79 7.28
N ALA A 148 -3.05 32.27 7.01
CA ALA A 148 -1.89 31.41 6.77
C ALA A 148 -1.55 30.55 8.00
N LEU A 149 -1.63 31.11 9.21
CA LEU A 149 -1.45 30.36 10.46
C LEU A 149 -2.53 29.29 10.65
N VAL A 150 -3.81 29.60 10.40
CA VAL A 150 -4.91 28.62 10.44
C VAL A 150 -4.66 27.48 9.46
N TYR A 151 -4.19 27.79 8.25
CA TYR A 151 -3.90 26.76 7.25
C TYR A 151 -2.73 25.87 7.67
N MET A 152 -1.65 26.45 8.19
CA MET A 152 -0.43 25.77 8.61
C MET A 152 -0.63 24.90 9.86
N LEU A 153 -1.31 25.44 10.88
CA LEU A 153 -1.49 24.80 12.18
C LEU A 153 -2.79 23.99 12.24
N THR A 154 -3.02 23.16 11.23
CA THR A 154 -4.20 22.29 11.14
C THR A 154 -3.92 20.91 11.76
N PRO A 155 -4.90 20.26 12.42
CA PRO A 155 -4.76 18.85 12.84
C PRO A 155 -4.56 17.88 11.68
N TYR A 156 -4.93 18.27 10.45
CA TYR A 156 -4.82 17.43 9.25
C TYR A 156 -3.40 16.89 9.04
N GLN A 157 -2.38 17.69 9.38
CA GLN A 157 -0.99 17.29 9.19
C GLN A 157 -0.60 16.04 10.00
N LEU A 158 -1.26 15.81 11.16
CA LEU A 158 -0.96 14.67 12.04
C LEU A 158 -1.20 13.33 11.36
N ALA A 159 -2.14 13.26 10.41
CA ALA A 159 -2.43 12.03 9.68
C ALA A 159 -1.23 11.54 8.84
N PHE A 160 -0.25 12.41 8.57
CA PHE A 160 0.81 12.13 7.60
C PHE A 160 2.22 12.40 8.12
N ILE A 161 2.44 13.39 8.99
CA ILE A 161 3.79 13.77 9.49
C ILE A 161 4.57 12.57 10.01
N ALA A 162 3.88 11.69 10.71
CA ALA A 162 4.53 10.67 11.50
C ALA A 162 4.85 9.39 10.70
N ARG A 163 4.25 9.23 9.50
CA ARG A 163 4.35 7.98 8.74
C ARG A 163 4.47 8.14 7.23
N ILE A 164 3.87 9.17 6.61
CA ILE A 164 3.82 9.33 5.15
C ILE A 164 3.78 10.83 4.76
N SER A 165 4.80 11.60 5.18
CA SER A 165 4.86 13.05 5.06
C SER A 165 4.83 13.55 3.62
N VAL A 166 5.26 12.74 2.65
CA VAL A 166 5.23 13.11 1.24
C VAL A 166 3.81 13.48 0.74
N LEU A 167 2.76 12.92 1.36
CA LEU A 167 1.37 13.27 1.02
C LEU A 167 1.03 14.73 1.35
N LEU A 168 1.76 15.35 2.28
CA LEU A 168 1.60 16.76 2.65
C LEU A 168 2.12 17.72 1.59
N LEU A 169 2.88 17.26 0.59
CA LEU A 169 3.30 18.12 -0.52
C LEU A 169 2.08 18.64 -1.31
N ALA A 170 1.04 17.82 -1.49
CA ALA A 170 -0.21 18.23 -2.11
C ALA A 170 -0.95 19.30 -1.28
N TRP A 171 -0.94 19.18 0.05
CA TRP A 171 -1.44 20.22 0.96
C TRP A 171 -0.63 21.51 0.85
N ALA A 172 0.70 21.43 0.93
CA ALA A 172 1.57 22.60 0.83
C ALA A 172 1.44 23.31 -0.52
N ALA A 173 1.28 22.57 -1.62
CA ALA A 173 1.13 23.12 -2.96
C ALA A 173 -0.25 23.72 -3.24
N LEU A 174 -1.32 23.26 -2.57
CA LEU A 174 -2.69 23.62 -2.91
C LEU A 174 -2.93 25.13 -3.03
N PRO A 175 -2.53 26.00 -2.07
CA PRO A 175 -2.74 27.44 -2.21
C PRO A 175 -1.99 28.05 -3.40
N TRP A 176 -0.79 27.53 -3.72
CA TRP A 176 -0.01 27.94 -4.88
C TRP A 176 -0.71 27.55 -6.18
N LEU A 177 -1.19 26.30 -6.29
CA LEU A 177 -1.89 25.79 -7.46
C LEU A 177 -3.15 26.62 -7.76
N VAL A 178 -3.90 27.00 -6.73
CA VAL A 178 -5.04 27.92 -6.86
C VAL A 178 -4.56 29.27 -7.37
N ALA A 179 -3.64 29.94 -6.66
CA ALA A 179 -3.17 31.27 -7.02
C ALA A 179 -2.54 31.33 -8.43
N ILE A 180 -1.81 30.30 -8.85
CA ILE A 180 -1.25 30.18 -10.20
C ILE A 180 -2.36 29.97 -11.24
N THR A 181 -3.38 29.16 -10.94
CA THR A 181 -4.56 28.99 -11.81
C THR A 181 -5.27 30.32 -12.05
N ILE A 182 -5.46 31.12 -10.99
CA ILE A 182 -6.05 32.47 -11.09
C ILE A 182 -5.23 33.36 -12.04
N ARG A 183 -3.89 33.37 -11.87
CA ARG A 183 -3.00 34.14 -12.73
C ARG A 183 -2.96 33.62 -14.17
N ALA A 184 -3.00 32.30 -14.35
CA ALA A 184 -3.04 31.66 -15.67
C ALA A 184 -4.30 32.08 -16.44
N LEU A 185 -5.44 32.08 -15.78
CA LEU A 185 -6.69 32.52 -16.38
C LEU A 185 -6.64 34.01 -16.72
N ASN A 186 -6.27 34.88 -15.77
CA ASN A 186 -6.32 36.33 -15.96
C ASN A 186 -5.28 36.86 -16.96
N ARG A 187 -4.10 36.24 -17.05
CA ARG A 187 -2.99 36.71 -17.89
C ARG A 187 -2.89 35.98 -19.22
N GLY A 188 -3.43 34.77 -19.32
CA GLY A 188 -3.30 33.90 -20.48
C GLY A 188 -1.85 33.42 -20.72
N GLY A 189 -1.56 33.02 -21.96
CA GLY A 189 -0.23 32.54 -22.37
C GLY A 189 0.11 31.14 -21.85
N TRP A 190 1.42 30.85 -21.73
CA TRP A 190 1.97 29.54 -21.33
C TRP A 190 2.81 29.58 -20.04
N ARG A 191 3.22 30.78 -19.58
CA ARG A 191 4.08 30.96 -18.39
C ARG A 191 3.47 30.35 -17.12
N TYR A 192 2.23 30.70 -16.81
CA TYR A 192 1.57 30.24 -15.58
C TYR A 192 1.12 28.78 -15.65
N PRO A 193 0.61 28.27 -16.78
CA PRO A 193 0.46 26.82 -16.97
C PRO A 193 1.77 26.04 -16.75
N ALA A 194 2.90 26.56 -17.24
CA ALA A 194 4.22 25.95 -17.00
C ALA A 194 4.63 26.02 -15.52
N LEU A 195 4.41 27.16 -14.85
CA LEU A 195 4.65 27.28 -13.42
C LEU A 195 3.77 26.32 -12.60
N PHE A 196 2.50 26.14 -13.00
CA PHE A 196 1.60 25.18 -12.37
C PHE A 196 2.17 23.76 -12.48
N ALA A 197 2.61 23.35 -13.67
CA ALA A 197 3.20 22.05 -13.90
C ALA A 197 4.47 21.83 -13.04
N LEU A 198 5.32 22.85 -12.90
CA LEU A 198 6.52 22.77 -12.04
C LEU A 198 6.19 22.66 -10.54
N VAL A 199 5.10 23.28 -10.07
CA VAL A 199 4.62 23.11 -8.68
C VAL A 199 3.92 21.77 -8.48
N ALA A 200 3.24 21.26 -9.51
CA ALA A 200 2.61 19.95 -9.50
C ALA A 200 3.63 18.79 -9.47
N LEU A 201 4.76 18.95 -10.17
CA LEU A 201 5.82 17.94 -10.30
C LEU A 201 6.26 17.30 -8.96
N PRO A 202 6.62 18.04 -7.90
CA PRO A 202 7.02 17.44 -6.62
C PRO A 202 5.87 16.78 -5.86
N CYS A 203 4.61 17.08 -6.19
CA CYS A 203 3.46 16.73 -5.35
C CYS A 203 2.61 15.58 -5.91
N SER A 204 2.85 15.17 -7.17
CA SER A 204 2.02 14.19 -7.88
C SER A 204 2.57 12.76 -7.89
N SER A 205 3.89 12.59 -7.75
CA SER A 205 4.59 11.35 -8.11
C SER A 205 4.32 10.16 -7.19
N ILE A 206 4.35 10.37 -5.87
CA ILE A 206 4.19 9.28 -4.89
C ILE A 206 2.70 9.01 -4.58
N SER A 207 1.82 10.00 -4.82
CA SER A 207 0.39 9.82 -4.59
C SER A 207 -0.49 10.63 -5.54
N ALA A 208 -0.70 10.07 -6.72
CA ALA A 208 -1.65 10.58 -7.71
C ALA A 208 -3.09 10.80 -7.15
N PRO A 209 -3.67 9.92 -6.31
CA PRO A 209 -5.01 10.13 -5.76
C PRO A 209 -5.14 11.40 -4.91
N THR A 210 -4.21 11.62 -3.97
CA THR A 210 -4.18 12.84 -3.15
C THR A 210 -4.01 14.10 -4.00
N PHE A 211 -3.14 14.05 -5.00
CA PHE A 211 -2.97 15.17 -5.94
C PHE A 211 -4.27 15.45 -6.72
N ALA A 212 -4.94 14.42 -7.24
CA ALA A 212 -6.22 14.56 -7.93
C ALA A 212 -7.31 15.19 -7.04
N LEU A 213 -7.36 14.81 -5.76
CA LEU A 213 -8.33 15.38 -4.80
C LEU A 213 -8.08 16.87 -4.53
N VAL A 214 -6.83 17.32 -4.44
CA VAL A 214 -6.55 18.75 -4.24
C VAL A 214 -6.79 19.59 -5.50
N LEU A 215 -6.73 19.00 -6.69
CA LEU A 215 -7.09 19.67 -7.96
C LEU A 215 -8.55 20.11 -8.03
N VAL A 216 -9.42 19.61 -7.14
CA VAL A 216 -10.79 20.11 -6.98
C VAL A 216 -10.81 21.64 -6.77
N ALA A 217 -9.89 22.20 -5.98
CA ALA A 217 -9.89 23.63 -5.69
C ALA A 217 -9.59 24.53 -6.91
N PRO A 218 -8.53 24.32 -7.72
CA PRO A 218 -8.32 25.09 -8.94
C PRO A 218 -9.41 24.83 -10.00
N LEU A 219 -9.93 23.60 -10.11
CA LEU A 219 -11.05 23.30 -11.02
C LEU A 219 -12.32 24.07 -10.64
N LEU A 220 -12.68 24.11 -9.35
CA LEU A 220 -13.80 24.90 -8.85
C LEU A 220 -13.63 26.39 -9.17
N TRP A 221 -12.40 26.92 -9.09
CA TRP A 221 -12.14 28.29 -9.50
C TRP A 221 -12.43 28.52 -10.98
N LEU A 222 -11.94 27.64 -11.85
CA LEU A 222 -12.15 27.74 -13.30
C LEU A 222 -13.64 27.69 -13.67
N VAL A 223 -14.39 26.78 -13.05
CA VAL A 223 -15.84 26.66 -13.24
C VAL A 223 -16.55 27.95 -12.80
N LEU A 224 -16.25 28.48 -11.61
CA LEU A 224 -16.84 29.72 -11.14
C LEU A 224 -16.46 30.93 -12.00
N ALA A 225 -15.20 30.99 -12.44
CA ALA A 225 -14.71 32.09 -13.24
C ALA A 225 -15.34 32.13 -14.63
N GLY A 226 -15.69 30.98 -15.21
CA GLY A 226 -16.50 30.97 -16.41
C GLY A 226 -17.98 31.27 -16.14
N LEU A 227 -18.55 30.79 -15.02
CA LEU A 227 -20.00 30.90 -14.75
C LEU A 227 -20.38 32.32 -14.34
N ARG A 228 -19.46 33.03 -13.68
CA ARG A 228 -19.70 34.33 -13.03
C ARG A 228 -18.59 35.34 -13.25
N GLY A 229 -17.43 34.93 -13.76
CA GLY A 229 -16.31 35.84 -13.98
C GLY A 229 -16.37 36.46 -15.38
N PRO A 230 -15.54 37.49 -15.64
CA PRO A 230 -15.43 38.11 -16.95
C PRO A 230 -14.75 37.21 -18.00
N ALA A 231 -14.32 35.99 -17.63
CA ALA A 231 -13.54 35.12 -18.49
C ALA A 231 -14.47 34.27 -19.39
N PRO A 232 -14.37 34.38 -20.73
CA PRO A 232 -15.15 33.54 -21.63
C PRO A 232 -14.78 32.06 -21.48
N TRP A 233 -15.76 31.17 -21.70
CA TRP A 233 -15.58 29.72 -21.54
C TRP A 233 -14.43 29.15 -22.39
N ARG A 234 -14.20 29.72 -23.58
CA ARG A 234 -13.06 29.40 -24.44
C ARG A 234 -11.71 29.63 -23.74
N GLN A 235 -11.58 30.71 -22.97
CA GLN A 235 -10.37 31.01 -22.20
C GLN A 235 -10.21 30.06 -21.00
N VAL A 236 -11.32 29.71 -20.34
CA VAL A 236 -11.34 28.71 -19.25
C VAL A 236 -10.85 27.35 -19.76
N VAL A 237 -11.46 26.84 -20.83
CA VAL A 237 -11.09 25.56 -21.46
C VAL A 237 -9.66 25.58 -21.98
N SER A 238 -9.23 26.68 -22.63
CA SER A 238 -7.84 26.82 -23.09
C SER A 238 -6.84 26.80 -21.93
N THR A 239 -7.15 27.48 -20.82
CA THR A 239 -6.29 27.52 -19.63
C THR A 239 -6.20 26.13 -18.99
N ALA A 240 -7.35 25.47 -18.80
CA ALA A 240 -7.41 24.10 -18.28
C ALA A 240 -6.62 23.12 -19.16
N GLY A 241 -6.79 23.19 -20.48
CA GLY A 241 -6.08 22.34 -21.44
C GLY A 241 -4.57 22.53 -21.40
N LYS A 242 -4.07 23.77 -21.30
CA LYS A 242 -2.62 24.04 -21.17
C LYS A 242 -2.05 23.54 -19.85
N ILE A 243 -2.78 23.75 -18.75
CA ILE A 243 -2.39 23.23 -17.43
C ILE A 243 -2.32 21.71 -17.48
N GLY A 244 -3.37 21.06 -18.00
CA GLY A 244 -3.44 19.60 -18.13
C GLY A 244 -2.32 19.04 -18.99
N LEU A 245 -2.09 19.62 -20.17
CA LEU A 245 -1.05 19.18 -21.11
C LEU A 245 0.35 19.22 -20.47
N LEU A 246 0.73 20.35 -19.86
CA LEU A 246 2.05 20.50 -19.27
C LEU A 246 2.22 19.65 -18.00
N THR A 247 1.17 19.57 -17.16
CA THR A 247 1.19 18.73 -15.95
C THR A 247 1.31 17.25 -16.31
N LEU A 248 0.62 16.80 -17.37
CA LEU A 248 0.76 15.45 -17.90
C LEU A 248 2.18 15.21 -18.39
N GLY A 249 2.73 16.12 -19.19
CA GLY A 249 4.08 16.03 -19.74
C GLY A 249 5.14 15.84 -18.66
N VAL A 250 5.12 16.65 -17.59
CA VAL A 250 6.09 16.53 -16.48
C VAL A 250 5.84 15.33 -15.55
N SER A 251 4.72 14.62 -15.73
CA SER A 251 4.30 13.50 -14.89
C SER A 251 4.44 12.13 -15.58
N LEU A 252 4.82 12.09 -16.86
CA LEU A 252 4.90 10.83 -17.63
C LEU A 252 5.81 9.80 -16.97
N TRP A 253 6.91 10.24 -16.36
CA TRP A 253 7.89 9.38 -15.71
C TRP A 253 7.27 8.47 -14.65
N TRP A 254 6.46 8.99 -13.72
CA TRP A 254 5.80 8.16 -12.70
C TRP A 254 4.51 7.51 -13.21
N ILE A 255 3.80 8.14 -14.17
CA ILE A 255 2.61 7.52 -14.80
C ILE A 255 3.00 6.21 -15.47
N SER A 256 4.16 6.16 -16.12
CA SER A 256 4.68 4.92 -16.73
C SER A 256 4.82 3.80 -15.70
N GLY A 257 5.31 4.12 -14.49
CA GLY A 257 5.42 3.17 -13.39
C GLY A 257 4.06 2.64 -12.93
N LEU A 258 3.04 3.49 -12.81
CA LEU A 258 1.68 3.05 -12.48
C LEU A 258 1.08 2.12 -13.52
N VAL A 259 1.28 2.40 -14.82
CA VAL A 259 0.81 1.55 -15.91
C VAL A 259 1.48 0.17 -15.85
N LEU A 260 2.79 0.14 -15.61
CA LEU A 260 3.54 -1.12 -15.51
C LEU A 260 3.19 -1.90 -14.24
N GLN A 261 3.03 -1.21 -13.10
CA GLN A 261 2.60 -1.84 -11.85
C GLN A 261 1.20 -2.46 -12.00
N ALA A 262 0.25 -1.78 -12.64
CA ALA A 262 -1.09 -2.31 -12.86
C ALA A 262 -1.13 -3.56 -13.75
N ARG A 263 -0.14 -3.71 -14.65
CA ARG A 263 -0.07 -4.84 -15.60
C ARG A 263 0.78 -6.01 -15.10
N TYR A 264 1.89 -5.73 -14.44
CA TYR A 264 2.91 -6.73 -14.11
C TYR A 264 3.16 -6.89 -12.59
N GLY A 265 2.63 -5.99 -11.77
CA GLY A 265 2.78 -6.03 -10.31
C GLY A 265 1.64 -6.77 -9.62
N PHE A 266 1.87 -7.11 -8.35
CA PHE A 266 0.81 -7.63 -7.47
C PHE A 266 -0.24 -6.54 -7.19
N PRO A 267 -1.56 -6.85 -7.13
CA PRO A 267 -2.63 -5.86 -6.94
C PRO A 267 -2.72 -5.36 -5.48
N VAL A 268 -1.72 -4.60 -5.04
CA VAL A 268 -1.54 -4.18 -3.63
C VAL A 268 -2.69 -3.29 -3.12
N LEU A 269 -3.39 -2.57 -4.01
CA LEU A 269 -4.52 -1.71 -3.61
C LEU A 269 -5.67 -2.48 -2.98
N GLU A 270 -5.88 -3.74 -3.38
CA GLU A 270 -6.96 -4.58 -2.86
C GLU A 270 -6.73 -5.02 -1.41
N GLY A 271 -5.46 -5.13 -0.99
CA GLY A 271 -5.07 -5.69 0.32
C GLY A 271 -4.62 -4.66 1.37
N THR A 272 -4.72 -3.35 1.11
CA THR A 272 -4.09 -2.32 1.98
C THR A 272 -5.02 -1.60 2.96
N GLU A 273 -6.24 -1.23 2.53
CA GLU A 273 -7.27 -0.62 3.41
C GLU A 273 -8.64 -0.83 2.75
N SER A 274 -9.68 -1.12 3.53
CA SER A 274 -11.04 -1.31 3.00
C SER A 274 -11.81 0.01 2.92
N LEU A 275 -12.77 0.12 2.00
CA LEU A 275 -13.64 1.31 1.93
C LEU A 275 -14.47 1.48 3.21
N ALA A 276 -14.91 0.38 3.83
CA ALA A 276 -15.65 0.41 5.09
C ALA A 276 -14.83 1.05 6.21
N GLN A 277 -13.54 0.68 6.33
CA GLN A 277 -12.63 1.23 7.33
C GLN A 277 -12.38 2.74 7.11
N VAL A 278 -12.17 3.15 5.85
CA VAL A 278 -12.03 4.57 5.51
C VAL A 278 -13.31 5.34 5.82
N ALA A 279 -14.46 4.83 5.38
CA ALA A 279 -15.73 5.51 5.54
C ALA A 279 -16.11 5.64 7.02
N GLY A 280 -15.79 4.65 7.87
CA GLY A 280 -16.19 4.59 9.27
C GLY A 280 -15.87 5.83 10.12
N SER A 281 -14.83 6.58 9.77
CA SER A 281 -14.42 7.81 10.49
C SER A 281 -14.63 9.11 9.70
N SER A 282 -15.22 9.05 8.50
CA SER A 282 -15.31 10.18 7.56
C SER A 282 -16.46 11.14 7.87
N LEU A 283 -16.58 11.56 9.13
CA LEU A 283 -17.69 12.38 9.64
C LEU A 283 -17.64 13.83 9.12
N PRO A 284 -18.77 14.45 8.73
CA PRO A 284 -18.80 15.82 8.20
C PRO A 284 -18.17 16.85 9.16
N ALA A 285 -18.50 16.76 10.45
CA ALA A 285 -17.98 17.68 11.48
C ALA A 285 -16.48 17.50 11.74
N ASP A 286 -15.95 16.28 11.63
CA ASP A 286 -14.54 16.01 11.85
C ASP A 286 -13.69 16.44 10.65
N LEU A 287 -14.21 16.33 9.42
CA LEU A 287 -13.58 16.92 8.23
C LEU A 287 -13.43 18.44 8.34
N LEU A 288 -14.42 19.16 8.88
CA LEU A 288 -14.38 20.62 9.01
C LEU A 288 -13.27 21.15 9.91
N ARG A 289 -12.91 20.38 10.95
CA ARG A 289 -11.82 20.70 11.87
C ARG A 289 -10.48 20.07 11.45
N GLY A 290 -10.41 19.44 10.27
CA GLY A 290 -9.20 18.80 9.75
C GLY A 290 -8.87 17.45 10.37
N PHE A 291 -9.85 16.74 10.94
CA PHE A 291 -9.69 15.47 11.67
C PHE A 291 -10.45 14.29 11.05
N GLY A 292 -10.82 14.34 9.76
CA GLY A 292 -11.67 13.33 9.13
C GLY A 292 -10.98 12.07 8.59
N ASN A 293 -9.65 11.96 8.68
CA ASN A 293 -8.92 10.81 8.13
C ASN A 293 -8.89 9.64 9.12
N TRP A 294 -9.23 8.43 8.64
CA TRP A 294 -9.32 7.22 9.46
C TRP A 294 -8.04 6.83 10.20
N PHE A 295 -6.88 7.21 9.64
CA PHE A 295 -5.59 6.97 10.28
C PHE A 295 -5.48 7.61 11.67
N LEU A 296 -6.16 8.74 11.89
CA LEU A 296 -6.16 9.47 13.16
C LEU A 296 -6.89 8.73 14.29
N SER A 297 -7.79 7.80 13.95
CA SER A 297 -8.50 6.93 14.89
C SER A 297 -7.91 5.52 14.96
N GLY A 298 -6.86 5.24 14.21
CA GLY A 298 -6.26 3.91 14.13
C GLY A 298 -5.52 3.50 15.41
N SER A 299 -5.61 2.22 15.75
CA SER A 299 -4.94 1.62 16.90
C SER A 299 -4.48 0.20 16.57
N ASP A 300 -3.48 -0.27 17.31
CA ASP A 300 -3.02 -1.66 17.32
C ASP A 300 -2.90 -2.17 18.78
N GLN A 301 -2.32 -3.34 18.99
CA GLN A 301 -2.20 -3.91 20.35
C GLN A 301 -1.30 -3.08 21.28
N ALA A 302 -0.47 -2.18 20.76
CA ALA A 302 0.34 -1.24 21.54
C ALA A 302 -0.43 0.05 21.91
N GLY A 303 -1.66 0.22 21.42
CA GLY A 303 -2.49 1.40 21.66
C GLY A 303 -2.78 2.20 20.38
N PRO A 304 -3.19 3.47 20.51
CA PRO A 304 -3.37 4.37 19.37
C PRO A 304 -2.07 4.49 18.55
N TRP A 305 -2.17 4.49 17.22
CA TRP A 305 -0.99 4.70 16.36
C TRP A 305 -0.34 6.07 16.58
N LEU A 306 -1.18 7.06 16.90
CA LEU A 306 -0.79 8.43 17.24
C LEU A 306 -1.44 8.79 18.58
N GLU A 307 -0.64 8.80 19.65
CA GLU A 307 -1.08 9.19 21.02
C GLU A 307 -1.76 10.56 21.00
N GLN A 308 -1.15 11.53 20.31
CA GLN A 308 -1.68 12.88 20.13
C GLN A 308 -3.01 12.93 19.36
N ALA A 309 -3.30 11.96 18.50
CA ALA A 309 -4.56 11.93 17.76
C ALA A 309 -5.72 11.43 18.62
N ALA A 310 -5.46 10.50 19.56
CA ALA A 310 -6.48 9.92 20.42
C ALA A 310 -7.21 10.98 21.28
N GLU A 311 -6.49 11.99 21.75
CA GLU A 311 -7.05 13.10 22.55
C GLU A 311 -8.12 13.89 21.82
N TYR A 312 -8.03 14.04 20.50
CA TYR A 312 -9.05 14.74 19.70
C TYR A 312 -10.40 14.02 19.67
N GLY A 313 -10.44 12.74 20.05
CA GLY A 313 -11.65 11.94 20.20
C GLY A 313 -12.10 11.81 21.66
N SER A 314 -11.16 11.69 22.61
CA SER A 314 -11.47 11.48 24.03
C SER A 314 -11.74 12.77 24.81
N GLU A 315 -11.06 13.88 24.46
CA GLU A 315 -11.12 15.13 25.21
C GLU A 315 -12.21 16.07 24.67
N LYS A 316 -13.25 16.28 25.48
CA LYS A 316 -14.40 17.14 25.10
C LYS A 316 -13.98 18.58 24.86
N TRP A 317 -13.09 19.13 25.68
CA TRP A 317 -12.64 20.52 25.55
C TRP A 317 -11.89 20.76 24.24
N LEU A 318 -11.07 19.79 23.81
CA LEU A 318 -10.30 19.88 22.57
C LEU A 318 -11.21 19.79 21.33
N THR A 319 -12.25 18.97 21.41
CA THR A 319 -13.33 18.97 20.40
C THR A 319 -13.99 20.35 20.29
N VAL A 320 -14.32 20.99 21.42
CA VAL A 320 -14.90 22.34 21.43
C VAL A 320 -13.95 23.38 20.81
N VAL A 321 -12.68 23.38 21.21
CA VAL A 321 -11.67 24.32 20.70
C VAL A 321 -11.45 24.16 19.19
N THR A 322 -11.30 22.92 18.73
CA THR A 322 -11.07 22.65 17.29
C THR A 322 -12.31 22.90 16.43
N LEU A 323 -13.52 22.73 16.98
CA LEU A 323 -14.78 23.07 16.31
C LEU A 323 -15.05 24.58 16.28
N ALA A 324 -14.51 25.34 17.24
CA ALA A 324 -14.66 26.80 17.27
C ALA A 324 -14.06 27.48 16.03
N VAL A 325 -12.96 26.95 15.48
CA VAL A 325 -12.31 27.49 14.27
C VAL A 325 -13.24 27.49 13.04
N PRO A 326 -13.83 26.35 12.60
CA PRO A 326 -14.80 26.36 11.51
C PRO A 326 -16.08 27.13 11.87
N VAL A 327 -16.55 27.12 13.13
CA VAL A 327 -17.70 27.95 13.55
C VAL A 327 -17.44 29.44 13.32
N VAL A 328 -16.25 29.94 13.68
CA VAL A 328 -15.83 31.33 13.43
C VAL A 328 -15.75 31.60 11.93
N ALA A 329 -15.20 30.68 11.13
CA ALA A 329 -15.14 30.82 9.68
C ALA A 329 -16.52 30.92 9.02
N LEU A 330 -17.47 30.07 9.44
CA LEU A 330 -18.86 30.10 8.98
C LEU A 330 -19.57 31.38 9.42
N SER A 331 -19.30 31.84 10.65
CA SER A 331 -19.82 33.11 11.17
C SER A 331 -19.28 34.30 10.37
N PHE A 332 -18.00 34.33 10.01
CA PHE A 332 -17.46 35.35 9.11
C PHE A 332 -18.07 35.27 7.72
N ALA A 333 -18.25 34.06 7.18
CA ALA A 333 -18.96 33.88 5.92
C ALA A 333 -20.36 34.51 6.00
N ALA A 334 -21.10 34.34 7.09
CA ALA A 334 -22.43 34.93 7.27
C ALA A 334 -22.46 36.46 7.21
N VAL A 335 -21.43 37.14 7.74
CA VAL A 335 -21.45 38.60 7.98
C VAL A 335 -20.48 39.40 7.11
N MET A 336 -19.88 38.80 6.08
CA MET A 336 -18.94 39.50 5.19
C MET A 336 -19.44 39.60 3.75
N ARG A 337 -19.10 40.72 3.10
CA ARG A 337 -19.17 40.91 1.65
C ARG A 337 -17.76 40.91 1.10
N TRP A 338 -17.53 39.97 0.20
CA TRP A 338 -16.27 39.80 -0.52
C TRP A 338 -16.52 39.00 -1.79
N ARG A 339 -16.03 39.47 -2.94
CA ARG A 339 -16.16 38.79 -4.24
C ARG A 339 -15.82 37.30 -4.17
N HIS A 340 -14.79 36.93 -3.40
CA HIS A 340 -14.27 35.55 -3.35
C HIS A 340 -14.90 34.69 -2.25
N ARG A 341 -15.83 35.22 -1.45
CA ARG A 341 -16.55 34.48 -0.40
C ARG A 341 -17.14 33.16 -0.90
N ALA A 342 -17.83 33.20 -2.04
CA ALA A 342 -18.50 32.03 -2.60
C ALA A 342 -17.52 30.91 -2.97
N TYR A 343 -16.32 31.26 -3.45
CA TYR A 343 -15.30 30.28 -3.78
C TYR A 343 -14.83 29.52 -2.54
N PHE A 344 -14.43 30.22 -1.47
CA PHE A 344 -13.95 29.56 -0.25
C PHE A 344 -15.05 28.79 0.49
N ALA A 345 -16.29 29.28 0.47
CA ALA A 345 -17.44 28.53 0.99
C ALA A 345 -17.71 27.26 0.16
N LEU A 346 -17.57 27.31 -1.17
CA LEU A 346 -17.68 26.13 -2.02
C LEU A 346 -16.53 25.14 -1.81
N LEU A 347 -15.31 25.60 -1.51
CA LEU A 347 -14.23 24.69 -1.12
C LEU A 347 -14.61 23.88 0.13
N VAL A 348 -15.22 24.53 1.13
CA VAL A 348 -15.74 23.84 2.32
C VAL A 348 -16.85 22.84 1.95
N VAL A 349 -17.87 23.29 1.22
CA VAL A 349 -19.02 22.44 0.86
C VAL A 349 -18.58 21.24 0.01
N VAL A 350 -17.89 21.47 -1.10
CA VAL A 350 -17.45 20.40 -2.02
C VAL A 350 -16.40 19.51 -1.35
N GLY A 351 -15.47 20.09 -0.60
CA GLY A 351 -14.46 19.33 0.13
C GLY A 351 -15.07 18.40 1.18
N VAL A 352 -16.09 18.84 1.92
CA VAL A 352 -16.82 17.97 2.85
C VAL A 352 -17.60 16.90 2.08
N ILE A 353 -18.30 17.24 0.99
CA ILE A 353 -19.05 16.26 0.19
C ILE A 353 -18.15 15.13 -0.31
N VAL A 354 -17.01 15.48 -0.90
CA VAL A 354 -16.03 14.50 -1.38
C VAL A 354 -15.43 13.74 -0.19
N GLY A 355 -15.03 14.46 0.87
CA GLY A 355 -14.35 13.89 2.03
C GLY A 355 -15.19 12.90 2.81
N VAL A 356 -16.50 13.12 2.94
CA VAL A 356 -17.42 12.18 3.61
C VAL A 356 -17.60 10.91 2.77
N GLY A 357 -17.61 11.06 1.44
CA GLY A 357 -17.64 9.93 0.51
C GLY A 357 -18.80 8.98 0.77
N ALA A 358 -18.49 7.74 1.12
CA ALA A 358 -19.46 6.67 1.33
C ALA A 358 -19.99 6.55 2.78
N TRP A 359 -19.71 7.50 3.67
CA TRP A 359 -20.20 7.42 5.06
C TRP A 359 -21.70 7.81 5.18
N PRO A 360 -22.48 7.12 6.03
CA PRO A 360 -22.13 5.87 6.72
C PRO A 360 -22.15 4.69 5.74
N TYR A 361 -21.19 3.76 5.89
CA TYR A 361 -20.94 2.73 4.87
C TYR A 361 -22.15 1.82 4.59
N GLU A 362 -22.92 1.46 5.62
CA GLU A 362 -24.06 0.54 5.48
C GLU A 362 -25.33 1.21 4.92
N ASP A 363 -25.52 2.50 5.21
CA ASP A 363 -26.70 3.28 4.79
C ASP A 363 -26.26 4.63 4.19
N PRO A 364 -25.53 4.61 3.05
CA PRO A 364 -25.01 5.83 2.46
C PRO A 364 -26.14 6.67 1.85
N SER A 365 -25.91 7.97 1.70
CA SER A 365 -26.78 8.83 0.88
C SER A 365 -26.77 8.39 -0.58
N PHE A 366 -27.64 8.96 -1.43
CA PHE A 366 -27.64 8.63 -2.86
C PHE A 366 -26.26 8.85 -3.51
N ILE A 367 -25.63 10.00 -3.25
CA ILE A 367 -24.26 10.28 -3.74
C ILE A 367 -23.23 9.38 -3.06
N GLY A 368 -23.36 9.11 -1.76
CA GLY A 368 -22.49 8.17 -1.06
C GLY A 368 -22.56 6.74 -1.62
N GLY A 369 -23.74 6.31 -2.07
CA GLY A 369 -23.96 5.04 -2.76
C GLY A 369 -23.23 4.98 -4.10
N LEU A 370 -23.21 6.09 -4.87
CA LEU A 370 -22.39 6.19 -6.08
C LEU A 370 -20.89 6.11 -5.78
N PHE A 371 -20.41 6.73 -4.70
CA PHE A 371 -19.02 6.60 -4.25
C PHE A 371 -18.68 5.16 -3.84
N LYS A 372 -19.59 4.51 -3.09
CA LYS A 372 -19.47 3.11 -2.68
C LYS A 372 -19.37 2.19 -3.90
N ASP A 373 -20.28 2.36 -4.85
CA ASP A 373 -20.32 1.58 -6.09
C ASP A 373 -19.07 1.81 -6.94
N LEU A 374 -18.67 3.06 -7.16
CA LEU A 374 -17.47 3.39 -7.92
C LEU A 374 -16.21 2.77 -7.30
N SER A 375 -16.09 2.84 -5.97
CA SER A 375 -14.94 2.32 -5.23
C SER A 375 -14.88 0.80 -5.23
N ASN A 376 -16.03 0.13 -5.18
CA ASN A 376 -16.10 -1.34 -5.16
C ASN A 376 -16.05 -1.97 -6.56
N LYS A 377 -16.45 -1.24 -7.62
CA LYS A 377 -16.57 -1.78 -8.99
C LYS A 377 -15.47 -1.32 -9.95
N SER A 378 -14.61 -0.36 -9.57
CA SER A 378 -13.56 0.19 -10.44
C SER A 378 -12.23 0.37 -9.73
N ALA A 379 -11.13 0.03 -10.40
CA ALA A 379 -9.77 0.24 -9.91
C ALA A 379 -9.45 1.72 -9.61
N ILE A 380 -9.97 2.65 -10.42
CA ILE A 380 -9.79 4.09 -10.19
C ILE A 380 -10.55 4.54 -8.94
N GLY A 381 -11.78 4.05 -8.77
CA GLY A 381 -12.56 4.30 -7.56
C GLY A 381 -11.86 3.77 -6.32
N LEU A 382 -11.37 2.52 -6.38
CA LEU A 382 -10.61 1.90 -5.31
C LEU A 382 -9.35 2.72 -4.97
N ALA A 383 -8.63 3.26 -5.96
CA ALA A 383 -7.47 4.13 -5.73
C ALA A 383 -7.84 5.46 -5.05
N LEU A 384 -9.07 5.97 -5.25
CA LEU A 384 -9.59 7.21 -4.66
C LEU A 384 -10.37 6.99 -3.36
N ARG A 385 -10.51 5.74 -2.88
CA ARG A 385 -11.36 5.38 -1.74
C ARG A 385 -11.10 6.20 -0.47
N ASN A 386 -9.84 6.58 -0.22
CA ASN A 386 -9.44 7.45 0.89
C ASN A 386 -9.76 8.92 0.59
N THR A 387 -11.05 9.21 0.40
CA THR A 387 -11.56 10.54 0.08
C THR A 387 -11.31 11.60 1.15
N PRO A 388 -11.17 11.30 2.47
CA PRO A 388 -10.78 12.29 3.46
C PRO A 388 -9.43 12.98 3.20
N ARG A 389 -8.60 12.44 2.28
CA ARG A 389 -7.39 13.12 1.81
C ARG A 389 -7.67 14.47 1.11
N VAL A 390 -8.91 14.76 0.74
CA VAL A 390 -9.37 16.08 0.26
C VAL A 390 -9.39 17.17 1.35
N GLY A 391 -9.15 16.80 2.62
CA GLY A 391 -9.07 17.71 3.77
C GLY A 391 -8.37 19.06 3.52
N PRO A 392 -7.26 19.16 2.77
CA PRO A 392 -6.61 20.43 2.45
C PRO A 392 -7.53 21.46 1.80
N VAL A 393 -8.49 21.01 1.00
CA VAL A 393 -9.48 21.87 0.32
C VAL A 393 -10.43 22.50 1.35
N VAL A 394 -10.88 21.70 2.33
CA VAL A 394 -11.75 22.17 3.43
C VAL A 394 -10.99 23.16 4.30
N VAL A 395 -9.77 22.81 4.72
CA VAL A 395 -8.93 23.67 5.57
C VAL A 395 -8.59 24.99 4.87
N LEU A 396 -8.31 24.97 3.55
CA LEU A 396 -8.09 26.19 2.77
C LEU A 396 -9.35 27.06 2.69
N GLY A 397 -10.51 26.45 2.53
CA GLY A 397 -11.82 27.09 2.61
C GLY A 397 -12.00 27.85 3.93
N VAL A 398 -11.83 27.16 5.05
CA VAL A 398 -11.93 27.71 6.42
C VAL A 398 -10.91 28.85 6.62
N ALA A 399 -9.64 28.62 6.26
CA ALA A 399 -8.57 29.61 6.39
C ALA A 399 -8.84 30.88 5.58
N GLY A 400 -9.34 30.77 4.34
CA GLY A 400 -9.67 31.92 3.49
C GLY A 400 -10.84 32.75 4.01
N LEU A 401 -11.87 32.10 4.57
CA LEU A 401 -13.00 32.78 5.21
C LEU A 401 -12.56 33.55 6.46
N ILE A 402 -11.67 32.97 7.27
CA ILE A 402 -11.08 33.65 8.43
C ILE A 402 -10.19 34.81 8.00
N ALA A 403 -9.33 34.63 6.98
CA ALA A 403 -8.45 35.68 6.48
C ALA A 403 -9.25 36.92 6.03
N ALA A 404 -10.36 36.68 5.31
CA ALA A 404 -11.28 37.72 4.87
C ALA A 404 -12.05 38.34 6.05
N GLY A 405 -12.55 37.53 6.98
CA GLY A 405 -13.28 37.99 8.17
C GLY A 405 -12.45 38.92 9.06
N ILE A 406 -11.22 38.53 9.39
CA ILE A 406 -10.27 39.37 10.13
C ILE A 406 -9.95 40.65 9.33
N SER A 407 -9.77 40.55 8.01
CA SER A 407 -9.56 41.73 7.17
C SER A 407 -10.75 42.69 7.18
N ALA A 408 -11.98 42.18 7.30
CA ALA A 408 -13.20 42.96 7.34
C ALA A 408 -13.43 43.72 8.66
N LEU A 409 -12.84 43.24 9.77
CA LEU A 409 -12.88 43.90 11.09
C LEU A 409 -12.04 45.20 11.17
N ASP A 410 -11.30 45.54 10.12
CA ASP A 410 -10.33 46.64 10.11
C ASP A 410 -10.91 48.03 10.38
N ARG A 411 -12.24 48.22 10.18
CA ARG A 411 -12.94 49.46 10.54
C ARG A 411 -12.74 49.83 12.02
N ARG A 412 -12.51 48.84 12.89
CA ARG A 412 -12.10 49.04 14.28
C ARG A 412 -10.88 48.18 14.58
N ARG A 413 -9.70 48.78 14.45
CA ARG A 413 -8.39 48.13 14.65
C ARG A 413 -8.31 47.26 15.92
N THR A 414 -8.93 47.68 17.03
CA THR A 414 -9.02 46.89 18.27
C THR A 414 -9.70 45.54 18.05
N TRP A 415 -10.87 45.51 17.39
CA TRP A 415 -11.61 44.27 17.13
C TRP A 415 -10.90 43.36 16.15
N GLN A 416 -10.16 43.93 15.19
CA GLN A 416 -9.31 43.15 14.31
C GLN A 416 -8.19 42.44 15.08
N PHE A 417 -7.51 43.12 16.01
CA PHE A 417 -6.47 42.49 16.85
C PHE A 417 -7.05 41.46 17.83
N VAL A 418 -8.19 41.75 18.46
CA VAL A 418 -8.86 40.81 19.37
C VAL A 418 -9.32 39.57 18.61
N GLY A 419 -9.96 39.73 17.46
CA GLY A 419 -10.38 38.62 16.61
C GLY A 419 -9.20 37.80 16.10
N ALA A 420 -8.12 38.46 15.67
CA ALA A 420 -6.89 37.80 15.25
C ALA A 420 -6.27 37.00 16.41
N GLY A 421 -6.14 37.62 17.59
CA GLY A 421 -5.60 36.99 18.79
C GLY A 421 -6.42 35.77 19.23
N LEU A 422 -7.76 35.89 19.25
CA LEU A 422 -8.66 34.79 19.61
C LEU A 422 -8.53 33.61 18.65
N VAL A 423 -8.49 33.85 17.33
CA VAL A 423 -8.28 32.78 16.35
C VAL A 423 -6.92 32.12 16.52
N VAL A 424 -5.85 32.89 16.71
CA VAL A 424 -4.51 32.34 16.95
C VAL A 424 -4.49 31.50 18.22
N VAL A 425 -5.11 31.96 19.30
CA VAL A 425 -5.25 31.19 20.55
C VAL A 425 -6.00 29.89 20.31
N LEU A 426 -7.13 29.90 19.60
CA LEU A 426 -7.90 28.68 19.29
C LEU A 426 -7.07 27.66 18.51
N VAL A 427 -6.31 28.11 17.51
CA VAL A 427 -5.49 27.24 16.68
C VAL A 427 -4.29 26.69 17.46
N VAL A 428 -3.64 27.51 18.29
CA VAL A 428 -2.56 27.05 19.18
C VAL A 428 -3.08 26.06 20.21
N LEU A 429 -4.20 26.35 20.88
CA LEU A 429 -4.84 25.41 21.82
C LEU A 429 -5.32 24.14 21.12
N GLY A 430 -5.78 24.24 19.87
CA GLY A 430 -6.19 23.11 19.04
C GLY A 430 -5.04 22.14 18.71
N LEU A 431 -3.78 22.54 18.88
CA LEU A 431 -2.60 21.69 18.72
C LEU A 431 -1.96 21.29 20.06
N THR A 432 -2.65 21.49 21.19
CA THR A 432 -2.16 21.09 22.52
C THR A 432 -1.63 19.67 22.60
N PRO A 433 -2.29 18.64 22.02
CA PRO A 433 -1.75 17.27 22.02
C PRO A 433 -0.35 17.18 21.40
N VAL A 434 -0.08 17.97 20.36
CA VAL A 434 1.22 18.03 19.69
C VAL A 434 2.26 18.74 20.56
N TRP A 435 1.86 19.79 21.27
CA TRP A 435 2.74 20.50 22.18
C TRP A 435 3.10 19.65 23.41
N GLN A 436 2.23 18.73 23.81
CA GLN A 436 2.44 17.82 24.95
C GLN A 436 3.25 16.57 24.55
N HIS A 437 2.89 15.93 23.45
CA HIS A 437 3.46 14.63 23.04
C HIS A 437 4.53 14.73 21.95
N GLY A 438 4.64 15.87 21.28
CA GLY A 438 5.44 16.04 20.06
C GLY A 438 4.72 15.58 18.79
N TYR A 439 5.43 15.69 17.68
CA TYR A 439 4.95 15.29 16.35
C TYR A 439 5.17 13.80 16.04
N LEU A 440 6.14 13.16 16.69
CA LEU A 440 6.39 11.72 16.57
C LEU A 440 5.80 11.02 17.79
N ALA A 441 4.88 10.07 17.57
CA ALA A 441 4.36 9.25 18.66
C ALA A 441 5.38 8.17 19.05
N LYS A 442 5.41 7.78 20.33
CA LYS A 442 6.36 6.77 20.85
C LYS A 442 6.25 5.45 20.10
N GLY A 443 5.03 5.05 19.72
CA GLY A 443 4.78 3.82 18.98
C GLY A 443 5.31 3.79 17.54
N ILE A 444 5.83 4.89 16.99
CA ILE A 444 6.28 4.97 15.58
C ILE A 444 7.64 5.65 15.41
N GLU A 445 8.29 6.03 16.51
CA GLU A 445 9.65 6.56 16.50
C GLU A 445 10.70 5.46 16.71
N ARG A 446 11.93 5.77 16.33
CA ARG A 446 13.14 4.98 16.58
C ARG A 446 14.34 5.93 16.73
N PRO A 447 15.42 5.50 17.39
CA PRO A 447 16.71 6.20 17.27
C PRO A 447 17.14 6.32 15.80
N GLU A 448 17.83 7.40 15.44
CA GLU A 448 18.34 7.57 14.07
C GLU A 448 19.30 6.45 13.66
N THR A 449 20.22 6.08 14.55
CA THR A 449 21.16 4.98 14.34
C THR A 449 20.54 3.65 14.73
N ILE A 450 20.56 2.69 13.81
CA ILE A 450 20.18 1.30 14.12
C ILE A 450 21.26 0.61 14.97
N PRO A 451 20.92 -0.42 15.75
CA PRO A 451 21.90 -1.15 16.54
C PRO A 451 23.04 -1.78 15.72
N SER A 452 24.25 -1.77 16.28
CA SER A 452 25.47 -2.21 15.57
C SER A 452 25.47 -3.70 15.16
N TYR A 453 24.67 -4.54 15.80
CA TYR A 453 24.52 -5.95 15.43
C TYR A 453 23.89 -6.13 14.05
N TRP A 454 23.00 -5.22 13.62
CA TRP A 454 22.44 -5.21 12.27
C TRP A 454 23.52 -4.92 11.21
N ALA A 455 24.38 -3.93 11.47
CA ALA A 455 25.48 -3.61 10.56
C ALA A 455 26.53 -4.74 10.48
N LYS A 456 26.77 -5.47 11.58
CA LYS A 456 27.64 -6.66 11.58
C LYS A 456 27.03 -7.81 10.77
N ALA A 457 25.75 -8.11 10.98
CA ALA A 457 25.04 -9.13 10.22
C ALA A 457 25.00 -8.79 8.71
N ALA A 458 24.74 -7.54 8.36
CA ALA A 458 24.72 -7.08 6.96
C ALA A 458 26.08 -7.28 6.26
N ARG A 459 27.19 -6.92 6.93
CA ARG A 459 28.54 -7.17 6.38
C ARG A 459 28.84 -8.64 6.18
N ALA A 460 28.38 -9.50 7.09
CA ALA A 460 28.54 -10.95 6.95
C ALA A 460 27.72 -11.50 5.77
N LEU A 461 26.51 -10.96 5.53
CA LEU A 461 25.72 -11.30 4.37
C LEU A 461 26.39 -10.88 3.06
N ASP A 462 26.91 -9.65 2.99
CA ASP A 462 27.57 -9.11 1.80
C ASP A 462 28.86 -9.86 1.45
N ALA A 463 29.56 -10.42 2.44
CA ALA A 463 30.76 -11.23 2.24
C ALA A 463 30.50 -12.58 1.54
N GLN A 464 29.26 -13.06 1.50
CA GLN A 464 28.88 -14.35 0.88
C GLN A 464 28.52 -14.23 -0.61
N GLY A 465 28.60 -13.03 -1.21
CA GLY A 465 28.24 -12.79 -2.60
C GLY A 465 26.74 -12.63 -2.85
N ARG A 466 26.35 -12.54 -4.13
CA ARG A 466 24.97 -12.20 -4.57
C ARG A 466 24.26 -13.31 -5.35
N ASP A 467 24.88 -14.49 -5.45
CA ASP A 467 24.35 -15.62 -6.22
C ASP A 467 23.10 -16.23 -5.60
N THR A 468 22.90 -16.02 -4.30
CA THR A 468 21.75 -16.50 -3.53
C THR A 468 21.16 -15.39 -2.67
N ARG A 469 19.89 -15.55 -2.28
CA ARG A 469 19.13 -14.60 -1.46
C ARG A 469 19.23 -14.86 0.03
N VAL A 470 18.81 -13.88 0.82
CA VAL A 470 18.50 -14.00 2.25
C VAL A 470 17.00 -14.19 2.43
N LEU A 471 16.60 -15.27 3.11
CA LEU A 471 15.21 -15.50 3.54
C LEU A 471 15.09 -15.06 5.00
N GLU A 472 14.34 -13.99 5.26
CA GLU A 472 14.20 -13.44 6.61
C GLU A 472 12.87 -13.87 7.27
N ILE A 473 12.99 -14.41 8.48
CA ILE A 473 11.89 -15.00 9.27
C ILE A 473 11.95 -14.56 10.74
N PRO A 474 10.82 -14.60 11.48
CA PRO A 474 9.47 -14.75 10.95
C PRO A 474 9.03 -13.48 10.22
N GLY A 475 7.94 -13.59 9.44
CA GLY A 475 7.25 -12.44 8.86
C GLY A 475 6.62 -11.55 9.93
N ALA A 476 6.43 -10.27 9.59
CA ALA A 476 5.78 -9.27 10.43
C ALA A 476 4.85 -8.39 9.59
N LEU A 477 3.79 -7.83 10.18
CA LEU A 477 2.95 -6.88 9.41
C LEU A 477 3.73 -5.60 9.09
N PHE A 478 4.43 -5.09 10.09
CA PHE A 478 5.38 -4.00 9.97
C PHE A 478 6.59 -4.32 10.84
N ALA A 479 7.76 -3.80 10.46
CA ALA A 479 8.99 -4.00 11.20
C ALA A 479 9.06 -3.09 12.44
N ALA A 480 8.42 -3.54 13.52
CA ALA A 480 8.56 -2.96 14.86
C ALA A 480 9.54 -3.79 15.68
N TYR A 481 10.67 -3.19 16.05
CA TYR A 481 11.72 -3.83 16.83
C TYR A 481 11.70 -3.39 18.30
N ASP A 482 12.35 -4.15 19.18
CA ASP A 482 12.55 -3.82 20.60
C ASP A 482 13.18 -2.42 20.80
N TRP A 483 13.98 -1.98 19.83
CA TRP A 483 14.70 -0.70 19.86
C TRP A 483 13.94 0.45 19.15
N GLY A 484 12.82 0.19 18.47
CA GLY A 484 12.03 1.22 17.79
C GLY A 484 11.22 0.69 16.60
N ASN A 485 10.33 1.52 16.06
CA ASN A 485 9.50 1.15 14.92
C ASN A 485 10.10 1.68 13.61
N ALA A 486 10.55 0.77 12.74
CA ALA A 486 11.08 1.11 11.42
C ALA A 486 10.01 1.09 10.33
N VAL A 487 8.82 0.54 10.60
CA VAL A 487 7.71 0.28 9.67
C VAL A 487 8.06 -0.75 8.59
N GLU A 488 9.21 -0.60 7.93
CA GLU A 488 9.79 -1.51 6.94
C GLU A 488 11.04 -2.21 7.48
N PRO A 489 11.35 -3.44 7.03
CA PRO A 489 12.59 -4.13 7.40
C PRO A 489 13.84 -3.30 7.11
N VAL A 490 14.84 -3.39 7.97
CA VAL A 490 16.10 -2.64 7.75
C VAL A 490 17.01 -3.32 6.74
N THR A 491 16.90 -4.65 6.61
CA THR A 491 17.79 -5.51 5.83
C THR A 491 17.99 -5.03 4.38
N PRO A 492 16.95 -4.73 3.58
CA PRO A 492 17.15 -4.28 2.19
C PRO A 492 17.84 -2.91 2.06
N GLY A 493 17.84 -2.11 3.12
CA GLY A 493 18.53 -0.82 3.17
C GLY A 493 20.01 -0.92 3.54
N ILE A 494 20.46 -2.05 4.11
CA ILE A 494 21.80 -2.19 4.70
C ILE A 494 22.67 -3.31 4.10
N THR A 495 22.11 -4.19 3.25
CA THR A 495 22.86 -5.20 2.49
C THR A 495 22.64 -5.06 0.98
N ASP A 496 23.58 -5.53 0.18
CA ASP A 496 23.43 -5.66 -1.28
C ASP A 496 22.91 -7.03 -1.71
N ARG A 497 22.91 -8.01 -0.81
CA ARG A 497 22.42 -9.34 -1.10
C ARG A 497 20.89 -9.34 -1.27
N PRO A 498 20.35 -9.92 -2.35
CA PRO A 498 18.91 -9.97 -2.56
C PRO A 498 18.18 -10.60 -1.37
N PHE A 499 16.98 -10.13 -1.09
CA PHE A 499 16.29 -10.37 0.17
C PHE A 499 14.82 -10.71 -0.05
N VAL A 500 14.29 -11.66 0.73
CA VAL A 500 12.86 -12.00 0.75
C VAL A 500 12.34 -12.17 2.18
N ALA A 501 11.23 -11.50 2.50
CA ALA A 501 10.50 -11.66 3.76
C ALA A 501 9.00 -11.45 3.56
N ARG A 502 8.21 -12.03 4.47
CA ARG A 502 6.77 -11.81 4.53
C ARG A 502 6.49 -10.54 5.35
N GLU A 503 6.08 -9.48 4.65
CA GLU A 503 5.64 -8.20 5.22
C GLU A 503 4.18 -7.91 4.82
N LEU A 504 3.45 -6.97 5.44
CA LEU A 504 2.05 -6.66 5.06
C LEU A 504 1.92 -6.40 3.55
N LEU A 505 2.80 -5.54 3.01
CA LEU A 505 2.87 -5.30 1.57
C LEU A 505 3.56 -6.48 0.90
N ALA A 506 2.80 -7.19 0.07
CA ALA A 506 3.31 -8.31 -0.69
C ALA A 506 4.26 -7.85 -1.81
N TYR A 507 5.47 -8.38 -1.83
CA TYR A 507 6.46 -8.18 -2.89
C TYR A 507 6.62 -9.46 -3.72
N GLY A 508 6.55 -9.31 -5.04
CA GLY A 508 6.67 -10.39 -6.03
C GLY A 508 5.44 -10.47 -6.95
N THR A 509 5.23 -11.63 -7.55
CA THR A 509 3.97 -12.01 -8.21
C THR A 509 3.18 -12.99 -7.35
N ALA A 510 1.96 -13.30 -7.76
CA ALA A 510 1.02 -14.08 -6.96
C ALA A 510 1.57 -15.45 -6.51
N GLY A 511 2.36 -16.13 -7.36
CA GLY A 511 3.01 -17.41 -7.02
C GLY A 511 4.06 -17.28 -5.92
N SER A 512 4.98 -16.31 -6.03
CA SER A 512 6.00 -16.06 -4.99
C SER A 512 5.40 -15.64 -3.66
N VAL A 513 4.39 -14.76 -3.71
CA VAL A 513 3.68 -14.30 -2.52
C VAL A 513 2.96 -15.47 -1.86
N ASN A 514 2.35 -16.36 -2.64
CA ASN A 514 1.67 -17.54 -2.15
C ASN A 514 2.61 -18.55 -1.49
N LEU A 515 3.76 -18.85 -2.10
CA LEU A 515 4.76 -19.77 -1.54
C LEU A 515 5.36 -19.21 -0.24
N LEU A 516 5.74 -17.93 -0.23
CA LEU A 516 6.29 -17.29 0.95
C LEU A 516 5.27 -17.21 2.10
N ALA A 517 4.02 -16.86 1.79
CA ALA A 517 2.93 -16.86 2.76
C ALA A 517 2.63 -18.26 3.30
N ALA A 518 2.76 -19.32 2.48
CA ALA A 518 2.58 -20.69 2.92
C ALA A 518 3.62 -21.11 3.96
N LEU A 519 4.90 -20.79 3.74
CA LEU A 519 5.95 -21.06 4.72
C LEU A 519 5.74 -20.26 6.01
N ASP A 520 5.51 -18.94 5.88
CA ASP A 520 5.35 -18.06 7.04
C ASP A 520 4.11 -18.41 7.88
N ARG A 521 2.97 -18.70 7.24
CA ARG A 521 1.72 -19.05 7.93
C ARG A 521 1.89 -20.24 8.88
N GLN A 522 2.71 -21.23 8.55
CA GLN A 522 2.97 -22.37 9.44
C GLN A 522 3.61 -21.91 10.76
N MET A 523 4.53 -20.93 10.70
CA MET A 523 5.11 -20.29 11.88
C MET A 523 4.08 -19.43 12.63
N GLN A 524 3.31 -18.60 11.91
CA GLN A 524 2.26 -17.75 12.49
C GLN A 524 1.20 -18.56 13.24
N LYS A 525 0.80 -19.71 12.68
CA LYS A 525 -0.15 -20.66 13.27
C LYS A 525 0.49 -21.63 14.28
N ARG A 526 1.82 -21.57 14.47
CA ARG A 526 2.58 -22.42 15.41
C ARG A 526 2.46 -23.92 15.13
N ILE A 527 2.41 -24.25 13.85
CA ILE A 527 2.32 -25.62 13.31
C ILE A 527 3.51 -25.93 12.37
N PHE A 528 4.56 -25.11 12.46
CA PHE A 528 5.76 -25.17 11.63
C PHE A 528 6.52 -26.48 11.78
N GLU A 529 6.84 -27.09 10.63
CA GLU A 529 7.65 -28.30 10.51
C GLU A 529 9.03 -27.89 9.94
N PRO A 530 10.11 -27.93 10.76
CA PRO A 530 11.43 -27.45 10.35
C PRO A 530 12.01 -28.12 9.10
N SER A 531 11.60 -29.36 8.80
CA SER A 531 12.02 -30.11 7.61
C SER A 531 11.65 -29.41 6.28
N ALA A 532 10.62 -28.56 6.28
CA ALA A 532 10.23 -27.81 5.08
C ALA A 532 11.13 -26.60 4.78
N LEU A 533 11.89 -26.10 5.76
CA LEU A 533 12.57 -24.80 5.66
C LEU A 533 13.68 -24.80 4.61
N ALA A 534 14.63 -25.73 4.68
CA ALA A 534 15.75 -25.79 3.75
C ALA A 534 15.31 -26.08 2.31
N PRO A 535 14.40 -27.04 2.02
CA PRO A 535 13.88 -27.24 0.67
C PRO A 535 13.19 -26.00 0.08
N VAL A 536 12.35 -25.32 0.87
CA VAL A 536 11.66 -24.11 0.40
C VAL A 536 12.64 -22.94 0.24
N ALA A 537 13.65 -22.81 1.10
CA ALA A 537 14.72 -21.84 0.95
C ALA A 537 15.51 -22.06 -0.35
N ARG A 538 15.85 -23.31 -0.70
CA ARG A 538 16.49 -23.67 -1.98
C ARG A 538 15.61 -23.32 -3.18
N ILE A 539 14.31 -23.60 -3.10
CA ILE A 539 13.33 -23.21 -4.14
C ILE A 539 13.33 -21.69 -4.35
N LEU A 540 13.32 -20.92 -3.26
CA LEU A 540 13.39 -19.45 -3.28
C LEU A 540 14.77 -18.89 -3.69
N GLY A 541 15.75 -19.76 -3.98
CA GLY A 541 17.12 -19.38 -4.31
C GLY A 541 17.85 -18.73 -3.14
N SER A 542 17.49 -19.08 -1.91
CA SER A 542 18.09 -18.54 -0.69
C SER A 542 19.22 -19.43 -0.17
N GLY A 543 20.36 -18.81 0.12
CA GLY A 543 21.53 -19.47 0.72
C GLY A 543 21.68 -19.18 2.21
N THR A 544 20.86 -18.30 2.76
CA THR A 544 20.92 -17.90 4.17
C THR A 544 19.53 -17.61 4.70
N VAL A 545 19.18 -18.24 5.82
CA VAL A 545 17.99 -17.91 6.60
C VAL A 545 18.39 -16.94 7.71
N LEU A 546 17.83 -15.73 7.70
CA LEU A 546 18.02 -14.71 8.74
C LEU A 546 16.86 -14.77 9.73
N VAL A 547 17.16 -14.95 11.01
CA VAL A 547 16.17 -14.94 12.08
C VAL A 547 16.19 -13.60 12.82
N ARG A 548 15.05 -12.92 12.87
CA ARG A 548 14.85 -11.66 13.63
C ARG A 548 14.21 -11.94 14.99
N SER A 549 15.01 -11.98 16.04
CA SER A 549 14.52 -12.19 17.42
C SER A 549 14.27 -10.89 18.18
N ASP A 550 14.52 -9.74 17.55
CA ASP A 550 14.38 -8.41 18.11
C ASP A 550 13.07 -7.72 17.70
N LEU A 551 12.10 -8.44 17.14
CA LEU A 551 10.76 -7.96 16.83
C LEU A 551 9.89 -7.84 18.09
N GLN A 552 9.01 -6.83 18.11
CA GLN A 552 7.98 -6.66 19.14
C GLN A 552 6.88 -7.72 18.99
N VAL A 553 7.05 -8.86 19.66
CA VAL A 553 6.19 -10.05 19.53
C VAL A 553 4.70 -9.73 19.70
N ASN A 554 4.34 -9.00 20.76
CA ASN A 554 2.94 -8.76 21.10
C ASN A 554 2.24 -7.78 20.16
N ARG A 555 2.94 -6.81 19.57
CA ARG A 555 2.28 -5.72 18.84
C ARG A 555 1.50 -6.19 17.60
N TYR A 556 2.07 -7.18 16.89
CA TYR A 556 1.52 -7.71 15.63
C TYR A 556 1.29 -9.23 15.68
N ASP A 557 1.21 -9.83 16.88
CA ASP A 557 1.05 -11.28 17.09
C ASP A 557 2.04 -12.13 16.26
N VAL A 558 3.30 -11.68 16.14
CA VAL A 558 4.33 -12.46 15.45
C VAL A 558 4.74 -13.67 16.31
N PRO A 559 5.35 -14.72 15.73
CA PRO A 559 5.75 -15.90 16.49
C PRO A 559 6.71 -15.56 17.64
N ASP A 560 6.54 -16.23 18.78
CA ASP A 560 7.42 -16.05 19.94
C ASP A 560 8.87 -16.40 19.58
N LYS A 561 9.80 -15.48 19.91
CA LYS A 561 11.21 -15.60 19.55
C LYS A 561 11.89 -16.85 20.11
N ASN A 562 11.54 -17.28 21.33
CA ASN A 562 12.13 -18.49 21.92
C ASN A 562 11.64 -19.73 21.18
N ARG A 563 10.36 -19.73 20.77
CA ARG A 563 9.80 -20.81 19.97
C ARG A 563 10.45 -20.91 18.60
N VAL A 564 10.56 -19.79 17.87
CA VAL A 564 11.26 -19.77 16.57
C VAL A 564 12.68 -20.27 16.72
N TRP A 565 13.41 -19.80 17.74
CA TRP A 565 14.76 -20.29 18.02
C TRP A 565 14.80 -21.79 18.31
N SER A 566 13.87 -22.31 19.11
CA SER A 566 13.80 -23.74 19.45
C SER A 566 13.49 -24.64 18.25
N TRP A 567 12.64 -24.18 17.31
CA TRP A 567 12.36 -24.89 16.07
C TRP A 567 13.60 -25.08 15.20
N LEU A 568 14.55 -24.16 15.29
CA LEU A 568 15.74 -24.14 14.44
C LEU A 568 16.98 -24.77 15.08
N THR A 569 17.01 -24.92 16.41
CA THR A 569 18.24 -25.26 17.14
C THR A 569 18.15 -26.46 18.06
N ASN A 570 16.96 -27.02 18.32
CA ASN A 570 16.80 -28.15 19.24
C ASN A 570 15.84 -29.23 18.72
N PRO A 571 16.24 -30.17 17.84
CA PRO A 571 17.57 -30.25 17.22
C PRO A 571 17.75 -29.17 16.15
N LEU A 572 18.98 -29.05 15.64
CA LEU A 572 19.27 -28.19 14.48
C LEU A 572 18.34 -28.57 13.33
N ALA A 573 17.67 -27.58 12.74
CA ALA A 573 16.73 -27.83 11.65
C ALA A 573 17.45 -28.50 10.46
N PRO A 574 16.89 -29.57 9.87
CA PRO A 574 17.55 -30.30 8.79
C PRO A 574 17.90 -29.42 7.58
N GLY A 575 19.12 -29.57 7.06
CA GLY A 575 19.61 -28.82 5.90
C GLY A 575 20.06 -27.40 6.20
N LEU A 576 20.20 -27.02 7.48
CA LEU A 576 20.80 -25.77 7.92
C LEU A 576 22.07 -26.02 8.74
N ASP A 577 23.08 -25.16 8.55
CA ASP A 577 24.28 -25.13 9.40
C ASP A 577 24.03 -24.40 10.73
N SER A 578 24.96 -24.57 11.68
CA SER A 578 24.96 -23.79 12.92
C SER A 578 25.04 -22.28 12.62
N PRO A 579 24.26 -21.44 13.30
CA PRO A 579 24.13 -20.05 12.90
C PRO A 579 25.26 -19.15 13.41
N ASP A 580 25.61 -18.15 12.60
CA ASP A 580 26.31 -16.96 13.10
C ASP A 580 25.34 -16.10 13.91
N GLN A 581 25.76 -15.67 15.10
CA GLN A 581 24.89 -14.98 16.06
C GLN A 581 25.34 -13.54 16.30
N TYR A 582 24.38 -12.61 16.31
CA TYR A 582 24.62 -11.19 16.48
C TYR A 582 23.71 -10.61 17.58
N GLY A 583 24.33 -9.88 18.52
CA GLY A 583 23.68 -9.42 19.76
C GLY A 583 23.82 -10.44 20.90
N SER A 584 23.99 -9.96 22.12
CA SER A 584 24.39 -10.78 23.28
C SER A 584 23.24 -11.46 24.05
N SER A 585 22.01 -11.41 23.56
CA SER A 585 20.86 -12.05 24.20
C SER A 585 20.72 -13.53 23.83
N GLN A 586 19.96 -14.29 24.62
CA GLN A 586 19.48 -15.63 24.23
C GLN A 586 17.95 -15.60 24.10
N PRO A 587 17.36 -15.89 22.92
CA PRO A 587 18.04 -16.07 21.63
C PRO A 587 18.79 -14.80 21.18
N PRO A 588 19.78 -14.93 20.28
CA PRO A 588 20.49 -13.78 19.70
C PRO A 588 19.51 -12.86 18.96
N LYS A 589 19.81 -11.55 18.94
CA LYS A 589 18.93 -10.54 18.31
C LYS A 589 18.76 -10.82 16.82
N VAL A 590 19.85 -11.18 16.14
CA VAL A 590 19.87 -11.64 14.75
C VAL A 590 20.72 -12.91 14.66
N ALA A 591 20.25 -13.90 13.91
CA ALA A 591 21.02 -15.11 13.60
C ALA A 591 20.98 -15.43 12.10
N LEU A 592 22.10 -15.88 11.55
CA LEU A 592 22.24 -16.24 10.13
C LEU A 592 22.54 -17.74 10.02
N PHE A 593 21.61 -18.53 9.49
CA PHE A 593 21.79 -19.95 9.21
C PHE A 593 22.16 -20.12 7.73
N ALA A 594 23.28 -20.76 7.43
CA ALA A 594 23.57 -21.14 6.05
C ALA A 594 22.68 -22.31 5.62
N VAL A 595 22.19 -22.27 4.38
CA VAL A 595 21.38 -23.34 3.79
C VAL A 595 22.32 -24.30 3.09
N GLU A 596 22.29 -25.58 3.44
CA GLU A 596 23.12 -26.59 2.79
C GLU A 596 22.75 -26.74 1.31
N SER A 597 23.75 -26.85 0.44
CA SER A 597 23.58 -27.03 -1.02
C SER A 597 22.57 -26.06 -1.65
N PRO A 598 22.74 -24.73 -1.47
CA PRO A 598 21.76 -23.76 -1.91
C PRO A 598 21.74 -23.66 -3.44
N ARG A 599 20.59 -23.30 -4.01
CA ARG A 599 20.46 -23.07 -5.45
C ARG A 599 20.73 -21.61 -5.78
N PRO A 600 21.63 -21.31 -6.74
CA PRO A 600 21.79 -19.96 -7.25
C PRO A 600 20.49 -19.43 -7.89
N ILE A 601 20.33 -18.11 -7.88
CA ILE A 601 19.19 -17.40 -8.47
C ILE A 601 19.05 -17.73 -9.96
N VAL A 602 20.16 -17.87 -10.68
CA VAL A 602 20.16 -18.37 -12.06
C VAL A 602 20.75 -19.76 -12.07
N SER A 603 19.97 -20.74 -12.53
CA SER A 603 20.38 -22.15 -12.52
C SER A 603 19.89 -22.88 -13.75
N THR A 604 20.46 -24.07 -13.98
CA THR A 604 19.95 -25.02 -14.98
C THR A 604 19.24 -26.17 -14.28
N SER A 605 18.31 -26.81 -14.99
CA SER A 605 17.63 -28.02 -14.54
C SER A 605 17.45 -28.98 -15.70
N SER A 606 17.44 -30.28 -15.42
CA SER A 606 17.23 -31.27 -16.48
C SER A 606 15.86 -31.11 -17.11
N SER A 607 15.76 -31.47 -18.40
CA SER A 607 14.47 -31.61 -19.07
C SER A 607 13.73 -32.90 -18.71
N GLN A 608 14.35 -33.79 -17.93
CA GLN A 608 13.84 -35.07 -17.43
C GLN A 608 13.61 -35.01 -15.91
N GLY A 609 12.70 -35.82 -15.39
CA GLY A 609 12.54 -36.01 -13.94
C GLY A 609 11.92 -34.83 -13.20
N SER A 610 11.07 -34.02 -13.85
CA SER A 610 10.38 -32.90 -13.20
C SER A 610 9.27 -33.38 -12.24
N VAL A 611 8.91 -32.56 -11.27
CA VAL A 611 7.71 -32.78 -10.44
C VAL A 611 6.54 -32.00 -11.03
N VAL A 612 5.39 -32.64 -11.22
CA VAL A 612 4.14 -31.96 -11.58
C VAL A 612 3.17 -32.01 -10.41
N LEU A 613 2.89 -30.84 -9.84
CA LEU A 613 2.13 -30.69 -8.61
C LEU A 613 0.75 -30.09 -8.85
N SER A 614 -0.29 -30.76 -8.37
CA SER A 614 -1.66 -30.23 -8.26
C SER A 614 -1.87 -29.70 -6.85
N GLY A 615 -1.87 -28.38 -6.69
CA GLY A 615 -1.84 -27.71 -5.40
C GLY A 615 -1.46 -26.25 -5.52
N ASP A 616 -1.12 -25.62 -4.39
CA ASP A 616 -0.57 -24.26 -4.32
C ASP A 616 0.74 -24.24 -3.53
N GLY A 617 1.17 -23.05 -3.08
CA GLY A 617 2.38 -22.88 -2.27
C GLY A 617 2.37 -23.71 -0.98
N ASP A 618 1.20 -23.95 -0.36
CA ASP A 618 1.13 -24.87 0.79
C ASP A 618 1.35 -26.31 0.32
N GLY A 619 0.93 -26.67 -0.89
CA GLY A 619 1.25 -27.98 -1.48
C GLY A 619 2.75 -28.21 -1.63
N ILE A 620 3.52 -27.19 -1.99
CA ILE A 620 4.99 -27.25 -2.03
C ILE A 620 5.55 -27.42 -0.61
N VAL A 621 5.08 -26.62 0.36
CA VAL A 621 5.54 -26.68 1.76
C VAL A 621 5.20 -28.04 2.40
N GLU A 622 4.00 -28.57 2.20
CA GLU A 622 3.59 -29.90 2.72
C GLU A 622 4.37 -31.03 2.05
N SER A 623 4.68 -30.92 0.75
CA SER A 623 5.50 -31.92 0.05
C SER A 623 6.93 -31.91 0.58
N ALA A 624 7.51 -30.73 0.83
CA ALA A 624 8.82 -30.59 1.44
C ALA A 624 8.83 -31.13 2.89
N ALA A 625 7.83 -30.79 3.70
CA ALA A 625 7.68 -31.29 5.06
C ALA A 625 7.57 -32.82 5.11
N ALA A 626 6.94 -33.43 4.10
CA ALA A 626 6.77 -34.87 3.95
C ALA A 626 8.02 -35.60 3.41
N GLY A 627 9.08 -34.89 3.00
CA GLY A 627 10.28 -35.48 2.40
C GLY A 627 10.15 -35.83 0.91
N LEU A 628 9.03 -35.47 0.28
CA LEU A 628 8.75 -35.80 -1.12
C LEU A 628 9.56 -34.98 -2.12
N ILE A 629 10.08 -33.82 -1.68
CA ILE A 629 10.95 -32.93 -2.46
C ILE A 629 12.04 -32.35 -1.55
N ASP A 630 13.23 -32.11 -2.10
CA ASP A 630 14.38 -31.54 -1.38
C ASP A 630 14.73 -30.10 -1.81
N GLY A 631 14.04 -29.59 -2.85
CA GLY A 631 14.18 -28.24 -3.38
C GLY A 631 15.06 -28.14 -4.63
N HIS A 632 15.71 -29.23 -5.06
CA HIS A 632 16.52 -29.29 -6.28
C HIS A 632 15.72 -29.69 -7.52
N GLU A 633 14.50 -30.17 -7.35
CA GLU A 633 13.61 -30.54 -8.44
C GLU A 633 13.19 -29.32 -9.27
N LEU A 634 12.72 -29.58 -10.49
CA LEU A 634 12.01 -28.59 -11.28
C LEU A 634 10.50 -28.87 -11.17
N ILE A 635 9.78 -27.97 -10.51
CA ILE A 635 8.36 -28.15 -10.20
C ILE A 635 7.50 -27.38 -11.20
N PHE A 636 6.51 -28.03 -11.79
CA PHE A 636 5.45 -27.40 -12.58
C PHE A 636 4.13 -27.54 -11.87
N TYR A 637 3.34 -26.47 -11.77
CA TYR A 637 1.94 -26.62 -11.36
C TYR A 637 1.14 -27.27 -12.48
N SER A 638 0.30 -28.25 -12.15
CA SER A 638 -0.53 -28.95 -13.14
C SER A 638 -1.41 -27.98 -13.94
N VAL A 639 -1.92 -26.92 -13.28
CA VAL A 639 -2.80 -25.91 -13.88
C VAL A 639 -2.09 -25.01 -14.89
N SER A 640 -0.77 -24.91 -14.80
CA SER A 640 0.06 -24.14 -15.75
C SER A 640 0.38 -24.90 -17.04
N LEU A 641 0.00 -26.18 -17.11
CA LEU A 641 0.26 -27.06 -18.24
C LEU A 641 -1.06 -27.39 -18.94
N ASP A 642 -1.04 -27.35 -20.27
CA ASP A 642 -2.07 -27.97 -21.06
C ASP A 642 -1.87 -29.50 -21.11
N LYS A 643 -2.84 -30.21 -21.66
CA LYS A 643 -2.82 -31.68 -21.71
C LYS A 643 -1.62 -32.24 -22.48
N ALA A 644 -1.19 -31.55 -23.55
CA ALA A 644 -0.02 -31.96 -24.34
C ALA A 644 1.28 -31.73 -23.56
N GLY A 645 1.42 -30.58 -22.91
CA GLY A 645 2.53 -30.23 -22.03
C GLY A 645 2.67 -31.21 -20.89
N LEU A 646 1.58 -31.52 -20.18
CA LEU A 646 1.57 -32.52 -19.10
C LEU A 646 2.05 -33.89 -19.59
N ARG A 647 1.49 -34.40 -20.69
CA ARG A 647 1.90 -35.71 -21.25
C ARG A 647 3.35 -35.71 -21.70
N SER A 648 3.86 -34.59 -22.18
CA SER A 648 5.28 -34.42 -22.49
C SER A 648 6.16 -34.56 -21.24
N LYS A 649 5.74 -34.00 -20.09
CA LYS A 649 6.44 -34.19 -18.81
C LYS A 649 6.41 -35.66 -18.35
N VAL A 650 5.23 -36.29 -18.40
CA VAL A 650 5.07 -37.72 -18.04
C VAL A 650 6.00 -38.62 -18.86
N LYS A 651 6.05 -38.43 -20.19
CA LYS A 651 6.99 -39.15 -21.08
C LYS A 651 8.47 -38.93 -20.75
N LYS A 652 8.79 -37.88 -20.00
CA LYS A 652 10.13 -37.51 -19.54
C LYS A 652 10.33 -37.85 -18.05
N ASN A 653 9.68 -38.92 -17.60
CA ASN A 653 9.76 -39.47 -16.24
C ASN A 653 9.36 -38.45 -15.15
N ALA A 654 8.35 -37.62 -15.42
CA ALA A 654 7.86 -36.71 -14.40
C ALA A 654 7.17 -37.45 -13.25
N SER A 655 7.39 -36.97 -12.03
CA SER A 655 6.72 -37.45 -10.82
C SER A 655 5.45 -36.63 -10.59
N LEU A 656 4.36 -37.29 -10.18
CA LEU A 656 3.06 -36.65 -10.02
C LEU A 656 2.74 -36.46 -8.53
N VAL A 657 2.36 -35.25 -8.15
CA VAL A 657 1.95 -34.91 -6.79
C VAL A 657 0.58 -34.29 -6.78
N ILE A 658 -0.31 -34.82 -5.96
CA ILE A 658 -1.64 -34.27 -5.74
C ILE A 658 -1.74 -33.84 -4.29
N THR A 659 -2.21 -32.63 -4.07
CA THR A 659 -2.43 -32.06 -2.75
C THR A 659 -3.85 -31.51 -2.65
N ASP A 660 -4.36 -31.35 -1.43
CA ASP A 660 -5.65 -30.75 -1.13
C ASP A 660 -5.54 -29.27 -0.72
N THR A 661 -4.47 -28.59 -1.16
CA THR A 661 -4.05 -27.29 -0.62
C THR A 661 -4.60 -26.08 -1.39
N ASN A 662 -4.78 -26.19 -2.70
CA ASN A 662 -5.39 -25.17 -3.56
C ASN A 662 -6.91 -25.10 -3.34
N ARG A 663 -7.32 -24.69 -2.13
CA ARG A 663 -8.70 -24.68 -1.68
C ARG A 663 -9.46 -23.46 -2.17
N ARG A 664 -10.72 -23.65 -2.52
CA ARG A 664 -11.68 -22.57 -2.72
C ARG A 664 -12.05 -22.01 -1.35
N ARG A 665 -11.64 -20.77 -1.06
CA ARG A 665 -11.92 -20.07 0.21
C ARG A 665 -11.65 -18.57 0.10
N ALA A 666 -12.13 -17.83 1.08
CA ALA A 666 -11.80 -16.42 1.23
C ALA A 666 -10.30 -16.22 1.51
N ARG A 667 -9.76 -15.08 1.09
CA ARG A 667 -8.36 -14.67 1.36
C ARG A 667 -8.31 -13.26 1.92
N TYR A 668 -7.48 -13.07 2.94
CA TYR A 668 -7.30 -11.82 3.66
C TYR A 668 -5.83 -11.43 3.59
N TRP A 669 -5.53 -10.18 3.21
CA TRP A 669 -4.14 -9.72 3.02
C TRP A 669 -3.64 -8.77 4.11
N ASP A 670 -4.53 -8.36 5.00
CA ASP A 670 -4.30 -7.44 6.11
C ASP A 670 -3.76 -8.12 7.38
N THR A 671 -3.72 -9.46 7.40
CA THR A 671 -3.13 -10.25 8.49
C THR A 671 -2.13 -11.29 7.95
N LEU A 672 -1.23 -11.76 8.81
CA LEU A 672 -0.31 -12.87 8.48
C LEU A 672 -0.82 -14.23 8.96
N ARG A 673 -1.53 -14.25 10.09
CA ARG A 673 -1.97 -15.47 10.77
C ARG A 673 -3.32 -16.00 10.27
N ASN A 674 -4.28 -15.10 10.10
CA ASN A 674 -5.66 -15.40 9.70
C ASN A 674 -5.91 -14.93 8.26
N ASP A 675 -4.99 -15.26 7.36
CA ASP A 675 -4.96 -14.77 5.98
C ASP A 675 -5.86 -15.59 5.01
N ARG A 676 -6.60 -16.57 5.55
CA ARG A 676 -7.47 -17.49 4.81
C ARG A 676 -8.74 -17.81 5.59
N GLY A 677 -9.88 -17.85 4.90
CA GLY A 677 -11.16 -18.29 5.44
C GLY A 677 -11.38 -19.81 5.34
N ILE A 678 -12.58 -20.25 5.72
CA ILE A 678 -13.00 -21.66 5.63
C ILE A 678 -13.06 -22.16 4.18
N THR A 679 -12.84 -23.46 3.99
CA THR A 679 -13.04 -24.12 2.71
C THR A 679 -14.51 -24.03 2.30
N GLU A 680 -14.75 -23.67 1.05
CA GLU A 680 -16.09 -23.45 0.50
C GLU A 680 -16.55 -24.61 -0.36
N THR A 681 -17.86 -24.71 -0.57
CA THR A 681 -18.45 -25.58 -1.59
C THR A 681 -18.15 -25.05 -2.99
N LYS A 682 -18.36 -25.87 -4.03
CA LYS A 682 -18.13 -25.51 -5.44
C LYS A 682 -18.81 -24.21 -5.88
N ASN A 683 -20.01 -23.93 -5.35
CA ASN A 683 -20.85 -22.83 -5.78
C ASN A 683 -20.97 -21.70 -4.74
N SER A 684 -20.53 -21.90 -3.50
CA SER A 684 -20.51 -20.83 -2.51
C SER A 684 -19.34 -19.88 -2.71
N GLN A 685 -19.52 -18.65 -2.23
CA GLN A 685 -18.49 -17.64 -2.10
C GLN A 685 -18.83 -16.77 -0.90
N SER A 686 -17.84 -16.45 -0.08
CA SER A 686 -17.98 -15.50 1.03
C SER A 686 -18.54 -14.16 0.55
N SER A 687 -19.48 -13.61 1.32
CA SER A 687 -19.98 -12.23 1.17
C SER A 687 -19.16 -11.23 1.98
N ASP A 688 -18.10 -11.68 2.66
CA ASP A 688 -17.22 -10.84 3.47
C ASP A 688 -16.50 -9.81 2.60
N SER A 689 -16.64 -8.53 2.95
CA SER A 689 -15.99 -7.41 2.26
C SER A 689 -14.46 -7.46 2.30
N GLY A 690 -13.90 -8.19 3.27
CA GLY A 690 -12.47 -8.47 3.42
C GLY A 690 -11.95 -9.57 2.50
N ASP A 691 -12.81 -10.36 1.85
CA ASP A 691 -12.38 -11.40 0.92
C ASP A 691 -11.80 -10.77 -0.36
N LYS A 692 -10.50 -10.97 -0.56
CA LYS A 692 -9.71 -10.47 -1.70
C LYS A 692 -8.94 -11.62 -2.34
N ARG A 693 -9.60 -12.34 -3.24
CA ARG A 693 -8.99 -13.49 -3.92
C ARG A 693 -8.11 -13.03 -5.07
N VAL A 694 -6.81 -12.91 -4.80
CA VAL A 694 -5.81 -12.85 -5.87
C VAL A 694 -5.61 -14.26 -6.42
N ASP A 695 -5.62 -14.40 -7.75
CA ASP A 695 -5.31 -15.67 -8.40
C ASP A 695 -3.85 -16.04 -8.13
N THR A 696 -3.63 -16.99 -7.23
CA THR A 696 -2.27 -17.37 -6.82
C THR A 696 -1.54 -18.25 -7.81
N ILE A 697 -2.27 -18.84 -8.75
CA ILE A 697 -1.69 -19.60 -9.85
C ILE A 697 -2.49 -19.23 -11.11
N PRO A 698 -1.95 -18.34 -11.96
CA PRO A 698 -2.66 -17.82 -13.12
C PRO A 698 -3.34 -18.91 -13.95
N GLY A 699 -4.63 -18.75 -14.20
CA GLY A 699 -5.42 -19.66 -15.04
C GLY A 699 -6.12 -20.79 -14.28
N THR A 700 -6.07 -20.79 -12.94
CA THR A 700 -6.78 -21.77 -12.12
C THR A 700 -8.30 -21.69 -12.33
N THR A 701 -8.90 -22.80 -12.73
CA THR A 701 -10.37 -22.93 -12.82
C THR A 701 -10.97 -23.52 -11.54
N LYS A 702 -12.28 -23.32 -11.32
CA LYS A 702 -12.99 -23.91 -10.16
C LYS A 702 -12.85 -25.44 -10.07
N SER A 703 -12.71 -26.14 -11.20
CA SER A 703 -12.53 -27.60 -11.25
C SER A 703 -11.14 -28.08 -10.82
N GLU A 704 -10.17 -27.18 -10.74
CA GLU A 704 -8.80 -27.44 -10.30
C GLU A 704 -8.58 -27.05 -8.84
N GLN A 705 -9.61 -26.51 -8.19
CA GLN A 705 -9.59 -26.18 -6.78
C GLN A 705 -10.18 -27.32 -5.93
N THR A 706 -9.67 -27.44 -4.72
CA THR A 706 -10.22 -28.28 -3.67
C THR A 706 -11.45 -27.58 -3.05
N PHE A 707 -12.56 -28.29 -2.87
CA PHE A 707 -13.80 -27.73 -2.34
C PHE A 707 -14.60 -28.74 -1.51
N ILE A 708 -15.54 -28.26 -0.69
CA ILE A 708 -16.45 -29.11 0.10
C ILE A 708 -17.52 -29.73 -0.81
N ASP A 709 -17.68 -31.04 -0.70
CA ASP A 709 -18.67 -31.85 -1.40
C ASP A 709 -19.32 -32.87 -0.44
N GLY A 710 -20.56 -32.59 -0.04
CA GLY A 710 -21.19 -33.25 1.10
C GLY A 710 -20.37 -33.05 2.38
N ASP A 711 -20.09 -34.14 3.10
CA ASP A 711 -19.27 -34.13 4.32
C ASP A 711 -17.77 -34.31 4.05
N SER A 712 -17.35 -34.27 2.78
CA SER A 712 -15.97 -34.50 2.37
C SER A 712 -15.37 -33.32 1.64
N VAL A 713 -14.05 -33.25 1.63
CA VAL A 713 -13.32 -32.29 0.79
C VAL A 713 -12.83 -33.02 -0.47
N ARG A 714 -13.29 -32.56 -1.64
CA ARG A 714 -12.96 -33.16 -2.93
C ARG A 714 -11.63 -32.61 -3.45
N VAL A 715 -10.69 -33.51 -3.72
CA VAL A 715 -9.35 -33.24 -4.24
C VAL A 715 -9.37 -33.12 -5.79
N PRO A 716 -8.54 -32.28 -6.41
CA PRO A 716 -8.51 -32.14 -7.87
C PRO A 716 -8.12 -33.43 -8.59
N THR A 717 -8.84 -33.77 -9.65
CA THR A 717 -8.62 -35.01 -10.42
C THR A 717 -7.98 -34.77 -11.79
N LYS A 718 -7.87 -33.50 -12.21
CA LYS A 718 -7.50 -33.12 -13.58
C LYS A 718 -6.10 -33.61 -13.98
N LEU A 719 -5.14 -33.52 -13.05
CA LEU A 719 -3.76 -33.98 -13.27
C LEU A 719 -3.73 -35.44 -13.76
N LEU A 720 -4.42 -36.34 -13.06
CA LEU A 720 -4.43 -37.77 -13.42
C LEU A 720 -5.22 -38.04 -14.70
N SER A 721 -6.36 -37.35 -14.89
CA SER A 721 -7.15 -37.55 -16.12
C SER A 721 -6.41 -37.07 -17.37
N ASP A 722 -5.63 -35.99 -17.28
CA ASP A 722 -4.91 -35.45 -18.42
C ASP A 722 -3.63 -36.24 -18.72
N ALA A 723 -2.95 -36.75 -17.69
CA ALA A 723 -1.83 -37.68 -17.83
C ALA A 723 -2.23 -38.94 -18.62
N GLY A 724 -3.46 -39.44 -18.44
CA GLY A 724 -3.96 -40.64 -19.11
C GLY A 724 -3.21 -41.91 -18.69
N LYS A 725 -3.31 -43.00 -19.47
CA LYS A 725 -2.68 -44.30 -19.15
C LYS A 725 -1.18 -44.19 -18.88
N GLN A 726 -0.48 -43.34 -19.61
CA GLN A 726 0.96 -43.11 -19.44
C GLN A 726 1.32 -42.61 -18.05
N GLY A 727 0.37 -41.99 -17.32
CA GLY A 727 0.59 -41.61 -15.94
C GLY A 727 0.94 -42.80 -15.04
N LEU A 728 0.55 -44.04 -15.37
CA LEU A 728 0.94 -45.25 -14.64
C LEU A 728 2.46 -45.46 -14.58
N GLU A 729 3.19 -45.00 -15.60
CA GLU A 729 4.65 -45.04 -15.66
C GLU A 729 5.32 -43.98 -14.77
N SER A 730 4.54 -43.04 -14.21
CA SER A 730 5.01 -42.04 -13.25
C SER A 730 4.76 -42.49 -11.82
N SER A 731 5.67 -42.10 -10.92
CA SER A 731 5.39 -42.09 -9.49
C SER A 731 4.20 -41.15 -9.19
N LEU A 732 3.43 -41.50 -8.17
CA LEU A 732 2.29 -40.72 -7.71
C LEU A 732 2.31 -40.61 -6.19
N ALA A 733 2.36 -39.39 -5.67
CA ALA A 733 2.06 -39.10 -4.27
C ALA A 733 0.76 -38.31 -4.13
N ILE A 734 -0.11 -38.74 -3.21
CA ILE A 734 -1.29 -38.00 -2.79
C ILE A 734 -1.05 -37.54 -1.35
N VAL A 735 -0.91 -36.23 -1.17
CA VAL A 735 -0.63 -35.57 0.11
C VAL A 735 -1.90 -34.90 0.61
N LEU A 736 -2.40 -35.36 1.75
CA LEU A 736 -3.66 -34.88 2.32
C LEU A 736 -3.38 -34.32 3.70
N ALA A 737 -3.59 -33.02 3.88
CA ALA A 737 -3.34 -32.36 5.15
C ALA A 737 -4.64 -31.78 5.73
N ARG A 738 -4.74 -31.83 7.06
CA ARG A 738 -5.80 -31.15 7.79
C ARG A 738 -5.56 -29.64 7.76
N VAL A 739 -6.61 -28.82 7.80
CA VAL A 739 -6.45 -27.40 8.13
C VAL A 739 -6.16 -27.28 9.63
N ARG A 740 -4.86 -27.18 9.94
CA ARG A 740 -4.32 -27.16 11.30
C ARG A 740 -4.44 -25.78 11.95
N GLU A 741 -4.64 -25.78 13.26
CA GLU A 741 -4.56 -24.62 14.15
C GLU A 741 -3.57 -24.87 15.29
N ASP A 742 -3.23 -23.83 16.06
CA ASP A 742 -2.33 -23.96 17.22
C ASP A 742 -2.91 -24.99 18.21
N PRO A 743 -2.25 -26.14 18.43
CA PRO A 743 -2.77 -27.20 19.29
C PRO A 743 -2.89 -26.77 20.77
N LYS A 744 -2.24 -25.67 21.18
CA LYS A 744 -2.35 -25.13 22.53
C LYS A 744 -3.52 -24.16 22.70
N ASN A 745 -4.16 -23.72 21.62
CA ASN A 745 -5.24 -22.75 21.66
C ASN A 745 -6.63 -23.42 21.68
N ARG A 746 -7.14 -23.68 22.89
CA ARG A 746 -8.44 -24.35 23.10
C ARG A 746 -9.67 -23.52 22.70
N ASN A 747 -9.50 -22.21 22.51
CA ASN A 747 -10.61 -21.30 22.19
C ASN A 747 -10.86 -21.20 20.69
N VAL A 748 -10.03 -21.83 19.85
CA VAL A 748 -10.19 -21.87 18.40
C VAL A 748 -10.63 -23.28 18.01
N GLN A 749 -11.86 -23.41 17.49
CA GLN A 749 -12.28 -24.65 16.87
C GLN A 749 -11.48 -24.83 15.56
N SER A 750 -10.75 -25.94 15.44
CA SER A 750 -10.13 -26.31 14.17
C SER A 750 -11.22 -26.46 13.10
N GLU A 751 -11.02 -25.86 11.93
CA GLU A 751 -11.94 -26.01 10.78
C GLU A 751 -12.20 -27.50 10.50
N GLU A 752 -11.15 -28.31 10.59
CA GLU A 752 -11.23 -29.74 10.40
C GLU A 752 -10.82 -30.45 11.70
N SER A 753 -11.68 -31.30 12.25
CA SER A 753 -11.40 -32.18 13.40
C SER A 753 -10.84 -33.54 13.00
N ARG A 754 -10.91 -33.85 11.71
CA ARG A 754 -10.41 -35.08 11.06
C ARG A 754 -10.15 -34.79 9.58
N ILE A 755 -9.43 -35.68 8.90
CA ILE A 755 -9.28 -35.66 7.44
C ILE A 755 -10.43 -36.47 6.85
N THR A 756 -11.24 -35.84 5.99
CA THR A 756 -12.25 -36.51 5.16
C THR A 756 -12.05 -36.03 3.72
N ARG A 757 -11.55 -36.90 2.84
CA ARG A 757 -11.19 -36.53 1.46
C ARG A 757 -11.78 -37.49 0.44
N LEU A 758 -12.22 -36.93 -0.68
CA LEU A 758 -12.62 -37.66 -1.87
C LEU A 758 -11.60 -37.41 -2.98
N PHE A 759 -11.08 -38.49 -3.56
CA PHE A 759 -10.21 -38.42 -4.73
C PHE A 759 -10.61 -39.49 -5.74
N LYS A 760 -10.14 -39.36 -6.99
CA LYS A 760 -10.47 -40.29 -8.07
C LYS A 760 -9.21 -40.77 -8.78
N LEU A 761 -9.10 -42.08 -8.95
CA LEU A 761 -8.05 -42.72 -9.72
C LEU A 761 -8.58 -43.15 -11.09
N PRO A 762 -7.94 -42.78 -12.21
CA PRO A 762 -8.33 -43.25 -13.53
C PRO A 762 -7.95 -44.72 -13.79
N TYR A 763 -6.94 -45.23 -13.07
CA TYR A 763 -6.42 -46.60 -13.17
C TYR A 763 -6.06 -47.09 -11.76
N GLY A 764 -6.18 -48.40 -11.53
CA GLY A 764 -5.85 -48.99 -10.23
C GLY A 764 -4.34 -48.97 -9.94
N ARG A 765 -3.99 -48.81 -8.66
CA ARG A 765 -2.61 -48.78 -8.16
C ARG A 765 -2.52 -49.29 -6.73
N SER A 766 -1.35 -49.79 -6.37
CA SER A 766 -0.96 -50.09 -4.99
C SER A 766 -0.25 -48.88 -4.37
N PHE A 767 -0.51 -48.62 -3.09
CA PHE A 767 0.07 -47.50 -2.34
C PHE A 767 0.70 -47.97 -1.04
N SER A 768 1.86 -47.39 -0.71
CA SER A 768 2.34 -47.31 0.67
C SER A 768 1.74 -46.07 1.34
N LEU A 769 1.61 -46.13 2.67
CA LEU A 769 1.02 -45.06 3.47
C LEU A 769 1.98 -44.62 4.58
N ALA A 770 2.17 -43.31 4.68
CA ALA A 770 2.78 -42.64 5.81
C ALA A 770 2.02 -41.35 6.16
N GLY A 771 2.47 -40.65 7.20
CA GLY A 771 1.85 -39.41 7.60
C GLY A 771 2.47 -38.81 8.85
N THR A 772 1.79 -37.81 9.40
CA THR A 772 2.14 -37.23 10.70
C THR A 772 0.89 -37.07 11.57
N ALA A 773 1.08 -37.23 12.88
CA ALA A 773 0.05 -36.98 13.88
C ALA A 773 0.62 -36.21 15.07
N ARG A 774 -0.28 -35.56 15.83
CA ARG A 774 0.04 -34.85 17.08
C ARG A 774 -0.87 -35.26 18.22
N SER A 775 -0.48 -34.89 19.43
CA SER A 775 -1.27 -35.13 20.63
C SER A 775 -2.46 -34.20 20.67
N ASN A 776 -3.66 -34.77 20.83
CA ASN A 776 -4.86 -33.98 21.08
C ASN A 776 -5.09 -33.77 22.60
N VAL A 777 -4.51 -34.62 23.46
CA VAL A 777 -4.71 -34.54 24.92
C VAL A 777 -3.60 -33.73 25.59
N ALA A 778 -3.99 -32.77 26.44
CA ALA A 778 -3.07 -31.89 27.18
C ALA A 778 -2.28 -32.57 28.33
N LYS A 779 -2.50 -33.87 28.57
CA LYS A 779 -1.76 -34.68 29.54
C LYS A 779 -1.50 -36.09 28.99
N GLY A 780 -0.27 -36.32 28.55
CA GLY A 780 0.54 -37.53 28.74
C GLY A 780 -0.07 -38.93 28.73
N SER A 781 -1.12 -39.24 27.96
CA SER A 781 -1.49 -40.64 27.75
C SER A 781 -0.50 -41.29 26.78
N THR A 782 0.49 -42.00 27.31
CA THR A 782 1.49 -42.74 26.51
C THR A 782 0.85 -43.81 25.63
N THR A 783 -0.33 -44.33 25.98
CA THR A 783 -1.09 -45.29 25.16
C THR A 783 -1.58 -44.71 23.83
N ALA A 784 -1.78 -43.39 23.72
CA ALA A 784 -2.19 -42.75 22.46
C ALA A 784 -1.08 -42.82 21.40
N PHE A 785 0.18 -42.89 21.84
CA PHE A 785 1.38 -43.01 21.01
C PHE A 785 2.10 -44.32 21.32
N SER A 786 1.80 -45.35 20.55
CA SER A 786 2.42 -46.65 20.70
C SER A 786 3.03 -47.12 19.39
N GLU A 787 4.13 -47.85 19.48
CA GLU A 787 4.71 -48.56 18.33
C GLU A 787 3.84 -49.75 17.86
N PHE A 788 2.74 -50.06 18.55
CA PHE A 788 1.76 -51.05 18.10
C PHE A 788 0.87 -50.49 16.99
N CYS A 789 0.36 -51.41 16.17
CA CYS A 789 -0.53 -51.11 15.07
C CYS A 789 -1.94 -50.79 15.57
N ARG A 790 -2.58 -49.80 14.96
CA ARG A 790 -3.91 -49.29 15.25
C ARG A 790 -4.75 -49.27 13.99
N ASP A 791 -5.92 -49.89 14.06
CA ASP A 791 -6.88 -49.97 12.96
C ASP A 791 -7.98 -48.89 13.08
N ASP A 792 -8.01 -48.15 14.19
CA ASP A 792 -9.06 -47.18 14.50
C ASP A 792 -8.74 -45.75 14.02
N LEU A 793 -7.57 -45.53 13.39
CA LEU A 793 -7.09 -44.19 13.04
C LEU A 793 -7.40 -43.76 11.61
N VAL A 794 -7.30 -44.67 10.64
CA VAL A 794 -7.42 -44.37 9.21
C VAL A 794 -8.32 -45.43 8.58
N SER A 795 -9.24 -45.00 7.73
CA SER A 795 -10.04 -45.90 6.89
C SER A 795 -10.08 -45.39 5.45
N ILE A 796 -10.07 -46.33 4.51
CA ILE A 796 -10.23 -46.04 3.08
C ILE A 796 -11.41 -46.87 2.58
N ASP A 797 -12.41 -46.20 1.99
CA ASP A 797 -13.67 -46.80 1.54
C ASP A 797 -14.39 -47.61 2.62
N GLY A 798 -14.28 -47.15 3.87
CA GLY A 798 -14.85 -47.82 5.05
C GLY A 798 -14.03 -49.00 5.58
N VAL A 799 -12.93 -49.38 4.91
CA VAL A 799 -12.02 -50.44 5.35
C VAL A 799 -10.92 -49.84 6.24
N PRO A 800 -10.75 -50.32 7.47
CA PRO A 800 -9.66 -49.92 8.36
C PRO A 800 -8.27 -50.15 7.75
N VAL A 801 -7.37 -49.18 7.90
CA VAL A 801 -5.96 -49.29 7.50
C VAL A 801 -5.10 -49.31 8.76
N SER A 802 -4.40 -50.42 8.97
CA SER A 802 -3.55 -50.62 10.14
C SER A 802 -2.31 -49.74 10.08
N VAL A 803 -2.16 -48.83 11.04
CA VAL A 803 -1.03 -47.88 11.11
C VAL A 803 -0.44 -47.82 12.50
N ARG A 804 0.86 -47.52 12.61
CA ARG A 804 1.53 -47.22 13.89
C ARG A 804 1.93 -45.75 13.96
N VAL A 805 1.90 -45.19 15.17
CA VAL A 805 2.30 -43.79 15.42
C VAL A 805 3.53 -43.77 16.32
N ALA A 806 4.61 -43.14 15.84
CA ALA A 806 5.89 -43.13 16.54
C ALA A 806 5.79 -42.54 17.96
N SER A 807 6.42 -43.22 18.91
CA SER A 807 6.52 -42.84 20.32
C SER A 807 7.53 -41.71 20.60
N THR A 808 8.36 -41.35 19.62
CA THR A 808 9.22 -40.16 19.61
C THR A 808 8.70 -39.08 18.63
N PRO A 809 8.68 -37.80 19.03
CA PRO A 809 8.46 -36.71 18.09
C PRO A 809 9.58 -36.60 17.06
N ILE A 810 9.23 -36.24 15.84
CA ILE A 810 10.20 -35.93 14.77
C ILE A 810 10.68 -34.48 14.82
N ASP A 811 9.98 -33.62 15.56
CA ASP A 811 10.30 -32.20 15.72
C ASP A 811 9.84 -31.65 17.08
N THR A 812 10.21 -30.40 17.35
CA THR A 812 9.79 -29.63 18.54
C THR A 812 8.35 -29.16 18.52
N GLY A 813 7.67 -29.27 17.37
CA GLY A 813 6.24 -29.07 17.24
C GLY A 813 5.43 -30.22 17.86
N GLY A 814 6.08 -31.36 18.14
CA GLY A 814 5.43 -32.55 18.69
C GLY A 814 4.79 -33.43 17.62
N GLY A 815 5.11 -33.20 16.34
CA GLY A 815 4.70 -34.08 15.24
C GLY A 815 5.35 -35.44 15.37
N ARG A 816 4.63 -36.49 15.00
CA ARG A 816 5.07 -37.90 15.10
C ARG A 816 4.77 -38.62 13.81
N ALA A 817 5.70 -39.45 13.34
CA ALA A 817 5.53 -40.21 12.11
C ALA A 817 4.42 -41.25 12.23
N ILE A 818 3.60 -41.36 11.19
CA ILE A 818 2.67 -42.47 10.95
C ILE A 818 3.30 -43.38 9.89
N THR A 819 3.26 -44.69 10.10
CA THR A 819 3.67 -45.69 9.10
C THR A 819 2.64 -46.82 9.01
N SER A 820 2.45 -47.38 7.82
CA SER A 820 1.60 -48.56 7.62
C SER A 820 2.17 -49.80 8.31
N CYS A 821 1.31 -50.61 8.91
CA CYS A 821 1.67 -51.90 9.49
C CYS A 821 1.44 -53.09 8.55
N ALA A 822 0.51 -52.93 7.61
CA ALA A 822 0.06 -53.99 6.71
C ALA A 822 0.67 -53.86 5.30
N ALA A 823 0.39 -54.88 4.48
CA ALA A 823 0.75 -54.93 3.06
C ALA A 823 0.24 -53.69 2.27
N PRO A 824 0.83 -53.41 1.09
CA PRO A 824 0.39 -52.35 0.19
C PRO A 824 -1.13 -52.25 0.00
N ILE A 825 -1.64 -51.02 -0.02
CA ILE A 825 -3.06 -50.73 -0.18
C ILE A 825 -3.38 -50.65 -1.68
N PHE A 826 -4.08 -51.65 -2.21
CA PHE A 826 -4.56 -51.60 -3.60
C PHE A 826 -5.88 -50.83 -3.70
N LEU A 827 -5.90 -49.81 -4.58
CA LEU A 827 -7.09 -49.04 -4.91
C LEU A 827 -7.40 -49.21 -6.40
N SER A 828 -8.63 -49.59 -6.73
CA SER A 828 -9.07 -49.78 -8.11
C SER A 828 -9.21 -48.45 -8.88
N ALA A 829 -9.55 -48.51 -10.17
CA ALA A 829 -10.02 -47.30 -10.86
C ALA A 829 -11.38 -46.90 -10.27
N GLY A 830 -11.56 -45.62 -9.93
CA GLY A 830 -12.80 -45.18 -9.27
C GLY A 830 -12.61 -44.00 -8.34
N GLN A 831 -13.69 -43.64 -7.66
CA GLN A 831 -13.68 -42.67 -6.58
C GLN A 831 -13.39 -43.40 -5.27
N HIS A 832 -12.53 -42.82 -4.45
CA HIS A 832 -12.15 -43.34 -3.14
C HIS A 832 -12.35 -42.27 -2.07
N GLN A 833 -12.74 -42.69 -0.88
CA GLN A 833 -12.88 -41.84 0.30
C GLN A 833 -11.88 -42.27 1.37
N ILE A 834 -11.15 -41.30 1.90
CA ILE A 834 -10.28 -41.52 3.07
C ILE A 834 -10.80 -40.69 4.24
N ILE A 835 -10.90 -41.36 5.39
CA ILE A 835 -11.42 -40.78 6.63
C ILE A 835 -10.47 -41.13 7.78
N THR A 836 -10.07 -40.13 8.56
CA THR A 836 -9.36 -40.35 9.82
C THR A 836 -10.30 -40.24 11.01
N ALA A 837 -9.94 -40.88 12.12
CA ALA A 837 -10.69 -40.70 13.37
C ALA A 837 -10.50 -39.28 13.93
N PRO A 838 -11.54 -38.70 14.56
CA PRO A 838 -11.38 -37.47 15.33
C PRO A 838 -10.36 -37.66 16.43
N GLY A 839 -9.44 -36.70 16.60
CA GLY A 839 -8.49 -36.81 17.68
C GLY A 839 -9.13 -36.80 19.06
N VAL A 840 -10.34 -36.23 19.20
CA VAL A 840 -11.07 -36.18 20.49
C VAL A 840 -11.46 -37.58 20.97
N THR A 841 -11.70 -38.51 20.05
CA THR A 841 -12.00 -39.92 20.35
C THR A 841 -10.76 -40.79 20.27
N ALA A 842 -9.85 -40.52 19.32
CA ALA A 842 -8.67 -41.34 19.06
C ALA A 842 -7.47 -41.05 19.97
N GLY A 843 -7.46 -39.91 20.67
CA GLY A 843 -6.35 -39.40 21.48
C GLY A 843 -5.23 -38.72 20.68
N VAL A 844 -5.24 -38.83 19.35
CA VAL A 844 -4.25 -38.26 18.43
C VAL A 844 -4.94 -37.59 17.25
N ASP A 845 -4.48 -36.42 16.86
CA ASP A 845 -4.93 -35.76 15.62
C ASP A 845 -4.02 -36.20 14.47
N VAL A 846 -4.58 -36.88 13.47
CA VAL A 846 -3.89 -37.14 12.20
C VAL A 846 -3.83 -35.83 11.41
N ASP A 847 -2.62 -35.33 11.18
CA ASP A 847 -2.37 -34.03 10.57
C ASP A 847 -2.15 -34.12 9.06
N ARG A 848 -1.39 -35.12 8.63
CA ARG A 848 -1.06 -35.36 7.23
C ARG A 848 -1.04 -36.85 6.93
N LEU A 849 -1.51 -37.23 5.75
CA LEU A 849 -1.35 -38.55 5.17
C LEU A 849 -0.71 -38.43 3.77
N VAL A 850 0.15 -39.38 3.45
CA VAL A 850 0.83 -39.52 2.16
C VAL A 850 0.61 -40.93 1.65
N LEU A 851 -0.06 -41.03 0.51
CA LEU A 851 -0.20 -42.28 -0.26
C LEU A 851 0.77 -42.23 -1.43
N ALA A 852 1.71 -43.17 -1.50
CA ALA A 852 2.76 -43.18 -2.51
C ALA A 852 2.76 -44.46 -3.36
N SER A 853 2.77 -44.28 -4.68
CA SER A 853 2.88 -45.34 -5.68
C SER A 853 4.11 -45.12 -6.55
N ALA A 854 4.84 -46.20 -6.82
CA ALA A 854 5.99 -46.23 -7.71
C ALA A 854 5.56 -46.18 -9.19
N PRO A 855 6.50 -45.86 -10.10
CA PRO A 855 6.34 -46.13 -11.53
C PRO A 855 5.87 -47.58 -11.77
N GLY A 856 4.89 -47.75 -12.66
CA GLY A 856 4.27 -49.04 -12.95
C GLY A 856 3.03 -49.36 -12.11
N GLY A 857 2.74 -48.56 -11.08
CA GLY A 857 1.52 -48.69 -10.27
C GLY A 857 1.65 -49.57 -9.03
N GLU A 858 2.84 -50.05 -8.71
CA GLU A 858 3.13 -50.72 -7.44
C GLU A 858 3.24 -49.72 -6.28
N ALA A 859 3.24 -50.20 -5.03
CA ALA A 859 3.48 -49.33 -3.88
C ALA A 859 4.93 -48.84 -3.85
N ALA A 860 5.13 -47.57 -3.46
CA ALA A 860 6.48 -47.04 -3.28
C ALA A 860 7.16 -47.70 -2.07
N GLY A 861 8.44 -48.03 -2.19
CA GLY A 861 9.21 -48.68 -1.11
C GLY A 861 9.30 -47.82 0.16
N ASP A 862 9.42 -46.49 0.00
CA ASP A 862 9.29 -45.53 1.08
C ASP A 862 8.31 -44.41 0.66
N PRO A 863 7.17 -44.24 1.35
CA PRO A 863 6.19 -43.20 1.05
C PRO A 863 6.65 -41.77 1.35
N ALA A 864 7.73 -41.60 2.13
CA ALA A 864 8.32 -40.31 2.46
C ALA A 864 9.65 -40.06 1.73
N ALA A 865 10.11 -41.00 0.91
CA ALA A 865 11.29 -40.78 0.09
C ALA A 865 11.05 -39.68 -0.93
N ASN A 866 12.12 -38.99 -1.31
CA ASN A 866 12.07 -38.02 -2.39
C ASN A 866 11.54 -38.72 -3.65
N ILE A 867 10.31 -38.39 -4.02
CA ILE A 867 9.65 -38.98 -5.18
C ILE A 867 10.17 -38.35 -6.47
N GLY A 868 10.74 -37.14 -6.38
CA GLY A 868 11.71 -36.69 -7.35
C GLY A 868 12.96 -37.55 -7.19
N ALA A 869 13.20 -38.48 -8.11
CA ALA A 869 14.54 -39.06 -8.21
C ALA A 869 15.56 -37.90 -8.24
N PRO A 870 16.75 -38.04 -7.61
CA PRO A 870 17.78 -37.01 -7.65
C PRO A 870 17.88 -36.50 -9.08
N PRO A 871 17.63 -35.19 -9.32
CA PRO A 871 17.38 -34.73 -10.67
C PRO A 871 18.61 -35.08 -11.50
N PRO A 872 18.44 -35.72 -12.68
CA PRO A 872 19.56 -36.04 -13.52
C PRO A 872 20.33 -34.74 -13.80
N LYS A 873 21.65 -34.85 -13.99
CA LYS A 873 22.45 -33.68 -14.38
C LYS A 873 21.79 -33.05 -15.60
N SER A 874 21.66 -31.72 -15.58
CA SER A 874 21.01 -30.98 -16.66
C SER A 874 21.74 -31.07 -18.00
N GLY A 875 22.96 -31.61 -18.02
CA GLY A 875 23.84 -31.57 -19.19
C GLY A 875 24.39 -30.16 -19.46
N ALA A 876 24.06 -29.17 -18.63
CA ALA A 876 24.48 -27.78 -18.82
C ALA A 876 24.87 -27.09 -17.51
N THR A 877 25.97 -26.35 -17.53
CA THR A 877 26.37 -25.45 -16.43
C THR A 877 26.16 -24.01 -16.86
N VAL A 878 25.79 -23.16 -15.90
CA VAL A 878 25.59 -21.72 -16.14
C VAL A 878 26.57 -20.93 -15.29
N GLU A 879 27.19 -19.93 -15.91
CA GLU A 879 28.01 -18.92 -15.27
C GLU A 879 27.36 -17.56 -15.53
N VAL A 880 27.11 -16.81 -14.46
CA VAL A 880 26.49 -15.48 -14.56
C VAL A 880 27.59 -14.46 -14.84
N GLN A 881 27.58 -13.89 -16.04
CA GLN A 881 28.54 -12.84 -16.43
C GLN A 881 28.12 -11.48 -15.88
N GLU A 882 26.82 -11.19 -15.95
CA GLU A 882 26.23 -9.96 -15.44
C GLU A 882 24.80 -10.23 -14.95
N ILE A 883 24.43 -9.67 -13.81
CA ILE A 883 23.04 -9.65 -13.34
C ILE A 883 22.72 -8.28 -12.73
N GLY A 884 21.70 -7.64 -13.28
CA GLY A 884 21.20 -6.34 -12.83
C GLY A 884 19.70 -6.39 -12.56
N GLU A 885 19.10 -5.21 -12.43
CA GLU A 885 17.66 -5.09 -12.13
C GLU A 885 16.79 -5.58 -13.29
N THR A 886 17.14 -5.25 -14.54
CA THR A 886 16.31 -5.57 -15.72
C THR A 886 17.00 -6.45 -16.75
N THR A 887 18.21 -6.92 -16.45
CA THR A 887 19.03 -7.70 -17.37
C THR A 887 19.79 -8.78 -16.64
N ALA A 888 20.03 -9.91 -17.31
CA ALA A 888 21.02 -10.88 -16.90
C ALA A 888 21.68 -11.47 -18.15
N GLN A 889 23.00 -11.57 -18.15
CA GLN A 889 23.77 -12.22 -19.19
C GLN A 889 24.42 -13.47 -18.60
N VAL A 890 24.13 -14.62 -19.21
CA VAL A 890 24.61 -15.90 -18.70
C VAL A 890 25.33 -16.67 -19.79
N GLN A 891 26.52 -17.17 -19.46
CA GLN A 891 27.26 -18.09 -20.28
C GLN A 891 26.85 -19.51 -19.93
N VAL A 892 26.43 -20.27 -20.93
CA VAL A 892 26.03 -21.66 -20.76
C VAL A 892 27.01 -22.56 -21.47
N ARG A 893 27.48 -23.59 -20.77
CA ARG A 893 28.22 -24.70 -21.35
C ARG A 893 27.33 -25.93 -21.31
N SER A 894 27.03 -26.51 -22.48
CA SER A 894 26.10 -27.64 -22.61
C SER A 894 26.75 -28.82 -23.35
N ASN A 895 26.33 -30.03 -23.01
CA ASN A 895 26.66 -31.28 -23.70
C ASN A 895 25.75 -31.54 -24.93
N GLY A 896 24.84 -30.64 -25.27
CA GLY A 896 23.91 -30.77 -26.40
C GLY A 896 22.49 -31.20 -26.01
N ASP A 897 22.28 -31.70 -24.79
CA ASP A 897 20.96 -32.13 -24.34
C ASP A 897 20.05 -30.94 -24.03
N PRO A 898 18.73 -31.05 -24.26
CA PRO A 898 17.77 -30.03 -23.83
C PRO A 898 17.73 -29.88 -22.30
N PHE A 899 17.77 -28.64 -21.83
CA PHE A 899 17.73 -28.29 -20.41
C PHE A 899 16.84 -27.08 -20.16
N TRP A 900 16.44 -26.88 -18.91
CA TRP A 900 15.73 -25.68 -18.47
C TRP A 900 16.70 -24.66 -17.92
N LEU A 901 16.67 -23.43 -18.43
CA LEU A 901 17.25 -22.27 -17.77
C LEU A 901 16.20 -21.69 -16.82
N VAL A 902 16.54 -21.57 -15.54
CA VAL A 902 15.66 -21.02 -14.51
C VAL A 902 16.23 -19.69 -14.03
N LEU A 903 15.43 -18.64 -14.13
CA LEU A 903 15.64 -17.40 -13.39
C LEU A 903 14.71 -17.45 -12.17
N GLY A 904 15.29 -17.71 -11.00
CA GLY A 904 14.68 -17.71 -9.67
C GLY A 904 14.24 -16.32 -9.22
N GLN A 905 13.60 -15.57 -10.12
CA GLN A 905 12.88 -14.36 -9.85
C GLN A 905 11.41 -14.55 -10.24
N SER A 906 10.49 -13.78 -9.63
CA SER A 906 9.06 -13.88 -9.86
C SER A 906 8.72 -13.90 -11.36
N GLN A 907 7.87 -14.84 -11.75
CA GLN A 907 7.48 -15.04 -13.14
C GLN A 907 6.80 -13.77 -13.67
N SER A 908 7.23 -13.32 -14.84
CA SER A 908 6.64 -12.17 -15.51
C SER A 908 6.79 -12.30 -17.01
N ASP A 909 5.71 -12.04 -17.73
CA ASP A 909 5.68 -12.02 -19.20
C ASP A 909 6.51 -10.87 -19.79
N GLY A 910 7.07 -9.99 -18.95
CA GLY A 910 8.00 -8.94 -19.38
C GLY A 910 9.43 -9.42 -19.58
N TRP A 911 9.79 -10.61 -19.09
CA TRP A 911 11.12 -11.20 -19.28
C TRP A 911 11.22 -11.93 -20.62
N HIS A 912 12.23 -11.59 -21.39
CA HIS A 912 12.57 -12.25 -22.65
C HIS A 912 13.96 -12.83 -22.58
N ALA A 913 14.16 -13.99 -23.22
CA ALA A 913 15.41 -14.71 -23.23
C ALA A 913 15.83 -15.00 -24.68
N VAL A 914 16.99 -14.47 -25.08
CA VAL A 914 17.50 -14.59 -26.46
C VAL A 914 18.95 -15.07 -26.44
N THR A 915 19.29 -16.05 -27.27
CA THR A 915 20.67 -16.54 -27.39
C THR A 915 21.54 -15.51 -28.12
N SER A 916 22.86 -15.58 -27.98
CA SER A 916 23.80 -14.75 -28.75
C SER A 916 23.70 -14.92 -30.27
N ALA A 917 23.14 -16.05 -30.74
CA ALA A 917 22.84 -16.30 -32.15
C ALA A 917 21.52 -15.65 -32.62
N GLY A 918 20.76 -14.99 -31.73
CA GLY A 918 19.49 -14.34 -32.03
C GLY A 918 18.26 -15.24 -31.89
N THR A 919 18.40 -16.46 -31.38
CA THR A 919 17.28 -17.39 -31.16
C THR A 919 16.46 -16.96 -29.96
N ASP A 920 15.18 -16.62 -30.17
CA ASP A 920 14.22 -16.38 -29.09
C ASP A 920 13.80 -17.71 -28.44
N LEU A 921 13.93 -17.81 -27.12
CA LEU A 921 13.57 -19.00 -26.35
C LEU A 921 12.07 -19.07 -26.01
N GLY A 922 11.29 -18.06 -26.42
CA GLY A 922 9.85 -17.98 -26.23
C GLY A 922 9.45 -17.42 -24.86
N GLN A 923 8.16 -17.55 -24.55
CA GLN A 923 7.60 -17.08 -23.28
C GLN A 923 8.09 -17.94 -22.10
N SER A 924 8.35 -17.26 -20.99
CA SER A 924 8.70 -17.90 -19.72
C SER A 924 7.56 -18.78 -19.20
N GLN A 925 7.87 -19.98 -18.74
CA GLN A 925 6.93 -20.84 -18.02
C GLN A 925 7.10 -20.69 -16.51
N LEU A 926 5.98 -20.74 -15.78
CA LEU A 926 5.98 -20.76 -14.32
C LEU A 926 6.57 -22.08 -13.81
N VAL A 927 7.72 -21.99 -13.13
CA VAL A 927 8.39 -23.13 -12.51
C VAL A 927 8.64 -22.87 -11.03
N ASN A 928 8.83 -23.92 -10.24
CA ASN A 928 9.19 -23.85 -8.82
C ASN A 928 8.21 -23.00 -7.98
N GLY A 929 6.95 -22.92 -8.41
CA GLY A 929 5.88 -22.19 -7.75
C GLY A 929 5.85 -20.68 -8.01
N TYR A 930 6.96 -20.08 -8.47
CA TYR A 930 7.05 -18.63 -8.67
C TYR A 930 8.01 -18.16 -9.75
N ALA A 931 8.96 -18.99 -10.20
CA ALA A 931 10.11 -18.57 -10.98
C ALA A 931 9.85 -18.58 -12.50
N ASN A 932 10.74 -17.92 -13.25
CA ASN A 932 10.76 -17.96 -14.71
C ASN A 932 11.56 -19.17 -15.20
N GLY A 933 11.05 -19.87 -16.22
CA GLY A 933 11.72 -21.02 -16.83
C GLY A 933 11.64 -21.02 -18.35
N TRP A 934 12.77 -21.24 -19.02
CA TRP A 934 12.85 -21.42 -20.47
C TRP A 934 13.47 -22.76 -20.82
N LEU A 935 12.85 -23.49 -21.76
CA LEU A 935 13.41 -24.73 -22.29
C LEU A 935 14.40 -24.41 -23.41
N VAL A 936 15.68 -24.61 -23.12
CA VAL A 936 16.77 -24.44 -24.09
C VAL A 936 17.00 -25.74 -24.83
N ARG A 937 17.10 -25.66 -26.16
CA ARG A 937 17.43 -26.78 -27.04
C ARG A 937 18.69 -26.43 -27.82
N PRO A 938 19.88 -26.82 -27.33
CA PRO A 938 21.14 -26.57 -28.03
C PRO A 938 21.16 -27.25 -29.41
N GLU A 939 21.87 -26.68 -30.38
CA GLU A 939 22.11 -27.33 -31.68
C GLU A 939 23.14 -28.46 -31.57
N GLY A 940 24.00 -28.41 -30.56
CA GLY A 940 24.99 -29.42 -30.24
C GLY A 940 25.77 -29.07 -28.96
N PRO A 941 26.75 -29.90 -28.56
CA PRO A 941 27.63 -29.59 -27.44
C PRO A 941 28.43 -28.30 -27.70
N GLY A 942 28.57 -27.44 -26.69
CA GLY A 942 29.29 -26.19 -26.87
C GLY A 942 29.03 -25.17 -25.76
N SER A 943 29.55 -23.96 -25.97
CA SER A 943 29.30 -22.81 -25.10
C SER A 943 28.61 -21.70 -25.88
N PHE A 944 27.62 -21.06 -25.29
CA PHE A 944 26.88 -19.94 -25.87
C PHE A 944 26.35 -19.04 -24.77
N THR A 945 25.99 -17.81 -25.13
CA THR A 945 25.46 -16.82 -24.18
C THR A 945 23.96 -16.69 -24.35
N ILE A 946 23.24 -16.54 -23.24
CA ILE A 946 21.81 -16.18 -23.22
C ILE A 946 21.68 -14.82 -22.53
N ASN A 947 20.98 -13.91 -23.20
CA ASN A 947 20.66 -12.59 -22.69
C ASN A 947 19.21 -12.57 -22.23
N LEU A 948 19.00 -12.34 -20.95
CA LEU A 948 17.70 -12.11 -20.32
C LEU A 948 17.47 -10.61 -20.19
N LYS A 949 16.30 -10.13 -20.64
CA LYS A 949 15.94 -8.71 -20.51
C LYS A 949 14.47 -8.54 -20.15
N TRP A 950 14.21 -7.72 -19.14
CA TRP A 950 12.86 -7.24 -18.81
C TRP A 950 12.54 -6.01 -19.68
N THR A 951 11.82 -6.24 -20.77
CA THR A 951 11.59 -5.23 -21.82
C THR A 951 10.67 -4.06 -21.43
N PRO A 952 9.70 -4.19 -20.49
CA PRO A 952 8.81 -3.07 -20.16
C PRO A 952 9.54 -1.84 -19.58
N GLN A 953 10.76 -1.98 -19.06
CA GLN A 953 11.59 -0.85 -18.60
C GLN A 953 11.83 0.20 -19.70
N ASN A 954 11.81 -0.18 -20.97
CA ASN A 954 12.00 0.76 -22.09
C ASN A 954 10.95 1.88 -22.08
N LEU A 955 9.70 1.60 -21.69
CA LEU A 955 8.65 2.60 -21.58
C LEU A 955 9.02 3.68 -20.56
N VAL A 956 9.63 3.27 -19.44
CA VAL A 956 10.03 4.17 -18.36
C VAL A 956 11.16 5.08 -18.81
N TRP A 957 12.14 4.56 -19.55
CA TRP A 957 13.21 5.40 -20.11
C TRP A 957 12.70 6.48 -21.06
N TRP A 958 11.79 6.12 -21.97
CA TRP A 958 11.13 7.10 -22.82
C TRP A 958 10.33 8.12 -22.03
N ALA A 959 9.57 7.66 -21.03
CA ALA A 959 8.75 8.52 -20.19
C ALA A 959 9.59 9.50 -19.34
N ILE A 960 10.74 9.05 -18.82
CA ILE A 960 11.71 9.90 -18.12
C ILE A 960 12.26 10.95 -19.09
N GLY A 961 12.74 10.55 -20.27
CA GLY A 961 13.28 11.47 -21.27
C GLY A 961 12.27 12.54 -21.70
N LEU A 962 11.03 12.14 -21.99
CA LEU A 962 9.95 13.07 -22.33
C LEU A 962 9.57 13.99 -21.16
N SER A 963 9.56 13.48 -19.93
CA SER A 963 9.31 14.31 -18.74
C SER A 963 10.39 15.37 -18.55
N ILE A 964 11.66 14.99 -18.70
CA ILE A 964 12.79 15.93 -18.61
C ILE A 964 12.64 17.02 -19.68
N ALA A 965 12.33 16.66 -20.93
CA ALA A 965 12.09 17.63 -21.99
C ALA A 965 10.91 18.57 -21.66
N ALA A 966 9.81 18.04 -21.12
CA ALA A 966 8.66 18.84 -20.67
C ALA A 966 9.01 19.78 -19.51
N ILE A 967 9.82 19.32 -18.54
CA ILE A 967 10.29 20.12 -17.41
C ILE A 967 11.17 21.27 -17.92
N LEU A 968 12.14 20.99 -18.81
CA LEU A 968 13.00 22.00 -19.42
C LEU A 968 12.19 23.01 -20.25
N ALA A 969 11.19 22.55 -21.00
CA ALA A 969 10.26 23.43 -21.71
C ALA A 969 9.47 24.31 -20.75
N CYS A 970 8.97 23.77 -19.64
CA CYS A 970 8.27 24.56 -18.62
C CYS A 970 9.19 25.60 -17.99
N LEU A 971 10.43 25.24 -17.65
CA LEU A 971 11.44 26.18 -17.15
C LEU A 971 11.73 27.28 -18.18
N GLY A 972 11.90 26.93 -19.46
CA GLY A 972 12.07 27.88 -20.55
C GLY A 972 10.89 28.85 -20.70
N LEU A 973 9.65 28.35 -20.65
CA LEU A 973 8.44 29.17 -20.69
C LEU A 973 8.32 30.14 -19.50
N VAL A 974 8.79 29.72 -18.31
CA VAL A 974 8.83 30.56 -17.11
C VAL A 974 9.96 31.61 -17.19
N LEU A 975 11.10 31.28 -17.79
CA LEU A 975 12.25 32.21 -17.85
C LEU A 975 12.15 33.20 -19.04
N TRP A 976 11.65 32.77 -20.19
CA TRP A 976 11.66 33.56 -21.44
C TRP A 976 10.49 34.56 -21.55
N SER A 977 9.41 34.35 -20.81
CA SER A 977 8.29 35.29 -20.82
C SER A 977 8.72 36.67 -20.30
N ARG A 978 8.74 37.68 -21.21
CA ARG A 978 8.98 39.09 -20.86
C ARG A 978 8.02 39.53 -19.75
N LYS A 979 8.54 40.21 -18.73
CA LYS A 979 7.74 40.90 -17.70
C LYS A 979 6.83 41.92 -18.39
N ARG A 980 5.55 41.59 -18.60
CA ARG A 980 4.53 42.63 -18.83
C ARG A 980 4.31 43.34 -17.49
N HIS A 981 4.25 44.67 -17.52
CA HIS A 981 3.98 45.48 -16.34
C HIS A 981 2.71 44.99 -15.64
N ASP A 982 2.80 44.83 -14.32
CA ASP A 982 1.67 44.46 -13.45
C ASP A 982 0.70 45.64 -13.40
N GLU A 983 -0.30 45.66 -14.28
CA GLU A 983 -1.54 46.39 -13.98
C GLU A 983 -2.28 45.65 -12.87
N SER A 984 -2.63 46.41 -11.84
CA SER A 984 -3.31 45.97 -10.62
C SER A 984 -4.67 45.38 -10.98
N VAL A 985 -4.85 44.09 -10.74
CA VAL A 985 -6.19 43.48 -10.71
C VAL A 985 -6.94 44.15 -9.57
N ILE A 986 -8.10 44.73 -9.89
CA ILE A 986 -8.92 45.55 -9.01
C ILE A 986 -9.25 44.79 -7.72
N PHE A 987 -8.90 45.39 -6.58
CA PHE A 987 -9.04 44.83 -5.24
C PHE A 987 -10.45 45.06 -4.69
N ASP A 988 -11.29 44.01 -4.59
CA ASP A 988 -12.46 44.05 -3.70
C ASP A 988 -12.02 43.61 -2.31
N ALA A 989 -11.76 44.59 -1.43
CA ALA A 989 -11.35 44.32 -0.06
C ALA A 989 -12.54 43.77 0.76
N PRO A 990 -12.34 42.73 1.58
CA PRO A 990 -13.40 42.21 2.46
C PRO A 990 -13.97 43.31 3.36
N ALA A 991 -15.29 43.38 3.47
CA ALA A 991 -16.00 44.31 4.35
C ALA A 991 -17.14 43.63 5.10
N LEU A 992 -17.39 44.02 6.35
CA LEU A 992 -18.53 43.52 7.11
C LEU A 992 -19.84 44.06 6.53
N THR A 993 -20.85 43.22 6.52
CA THR A 993 -22.25 43.53 6.17
C THR A 993 -23.20 42.91 7.18
N GLY A 994 -24.40 43.45 7.33
CA GLY A 994 -25.40 42.81 8.19
C GLY A 994 -25.80 41.43 7.63
N ALA A 995 -25.95 40.44 8.51
CA ALA A 995 -26.48 39.10 8.18
C ALA A 995 -27.87 39.14 7.50
N TRP A 996 -28.54 40.28 7.65
CA TRP A 996 -29.91 40.53 7.24
C TRP A 996 -30.06 41.12 5.84
N PHE A 997 -28.99 41.60 5.18
CA PHE A 997 -29.14 42.39 3.96
C PHE A 997 -28.98 41.57 2.68
N TYR A 998 -30.03 41.59 1.86
CA TYR A 998 -29.92 41.50 0.40
C TYR A 998 -30.18 42.90 -0.15
N SER A 999 -29.36 43.37 -1.09
CA SER A 999 -29.51 44.74 -1.62
C SER A 999 -30.59 44.90 -2.69
N GLU A 1000 -31.24 43.81 -3.11
CA GLU A 1000 -32.20 43.80 -4.22
C GLU A 1000 -33.50 43.10 -3.83
N GLY A 1001 -34.55 43.38 -4.61
CA GLY A 1001 -35.89 42.80 -4.47
C GLY A 1001 -35.89 41.29 -4.68
N PRO A 1002 -36.96 40.59 -4.23
CA PRO A 1002 -36.99 39.14 -4.30
C PRO A 1002 -37.14 38.62 -5.74
N PRO A 1003 -36.56 37.44 -6.06
CA PRO A 1003 -36.73 36.80 -7.37
C PRO A 1003 -38.18 36.43 -7.67
N SER A 1004 -38.48 36.18 -8.95
CA SER A 1004 -39.78 35.67 -9.36
C SER A 1004 -40.09 34.32 -8.70
N TRP A 1005 -41.37 34.03 -8.49
CA TRP A 1005 -41.79 32.81 -7.79
C TRP A 1005 -41.31 31.54 -8.50
N ARG A 1006 -41.26 31.54 -9.84
CA ARG A 1006 -40.70 30.44 -10.63
C ARG A 1006 -39.22 30.20 -10.33
N VAL A 1007 -38.41 31.26 -10.30
CA VAL A 1007 -36.96 31.17 -10.02
C VAL A 1007 -36.72 30.76 -8.57
N ALA A 1008 -37.49 31.32 -7.63
CA ALA A 1008 -37.43 30.96 -6.21
C ALA A 1008 -37.78 29.47 -5.98
N LEU A 1009 -38.87 28.99 -6.59
CA LEU A 1009 -39.30 27.59 -6.49
C LEU A 1009 -38.30 26.64 -7.14
N LEU A 1010 -37.84 26.91 -8.37
CA LEU A 1010 -36.85 26.07 -9.05
C LEU A 1010 -35.53 25.99 -8.27
N GLY A 1011 -35.05 27.13 -7.75
CA GLY A 1011 -33.85 27.16 -6.92
C GLY A 1011 -34.01 26.43 -5.60
N THR A 1012 -35.18 26.57 -4.95
CA THR A 1012 -35.55 25.85 -3.72
C THR A 1012 -35.62 24.34 -3.93
N ILE A 1013 -36.30 23.89 -4.99
CA ILE A 1013 -36.43 22.46 -5.32
C ILE A 1013 -35.05 21.91 -5.67
N GLY A 1014 -34.28 22.61 -6.51
CA GLY A 1014 -32.95 22.20 -6.92
C GLY A 1014 -31.99 22.00 -5.74
N VAL A 1015 -31.92 22.97 -4.82
CA VAL A 1015 -31.05 22.86 -3.64
C VAL A 1015 -31.56 21.81 -2.65
N GLY A 1016 -32.88 21.67 -2.49
CA GLY A 1016 -33.48 20.65 -1.64
C GLY A 1016 -33.18 19.23 -2.12
N VAL A 1017 -33.34 18.98 -3.42
CA VAL A 1017 -33.03 17.69 -4.06
C VAL A 1017 -31.53 17.40 -3.96
N ALA A 1018 -30.67 18.39 -4.25
CA ALA A 1018 -29.22 18.21 -4.13
C ALA A 1018 -28.79 17.91 -2.69
N ALA A 1019 -29.36 18.64 -1.71
CA ALA A 1019 -29.12 18.42 -0.29
C ALA A 1019 -29.58 17.02 0.15
N ALA A 1020 -30.76 16.57 -0.28
CA ALA A 1020 -31.28 15.24 -0.01
C ALA A 1020 -30.40 14.13 -0.62
N ALA A 1021 -29.92 14.33 -1.85
CA ALA A 1021 -29.08 13.36 -2.55
C ALA A 1021 -27.71 13.16 -1.87
N VAL A 1022 -27.14 14.22 -1.32
CA VAL A 1022 -25.84 14.19 -0.63
C VAL A 1022 -25.96 13.74 0.83
N SER A 1023 -27.10 13.99 1.47
CA SER A 1023 -27.32 13.71 2.90
C SER A 1023 -28.57 12.86 3.13
N ARG A 1024 -29.65 13.44 3.67
CA ARG A 1024 -30.94 12.79 3.97
C ARG A 1024 -32.12 13.60 3.44
N PRO A 1025 -33.25 12.95 3.10
CA PRO A 1025 -34.44 13.65 2.61
C PRO A 1025 -34.94 14.78 3.52
N TRP A 1026 -34.93 14.55 4.85
CA TRP A 1026 -35.38 15.55 5.82
C TRP A 1026 -34.46 16.78 5.87
N ILE A 1027 -33.14 16.60 5.72
CA ILE A 1027 -32.18 17.70 5.63
C ILE A 1027 -32.43 18.51 4.37
N GLY A 1028 -32.71 17.83 3.25
CA GLY A 1028 -33.10 18.47 2.00
C GLY A 1028 -34.34 19.35 2.14
N ALA A 1029 -35.37 18.86 2.85
CA ALA A 1029 -36.58 19.62 3.13
C ALA A 1029 -36.32 20.87 4.00
N VAL A 1030 -35.50 20.74 5.06
CA VAL A 1030 -35.12 21.87 5.94
C VAL A 1030 -34.33 22.94 5.16
N VAL A 1031 -33.36 22.52 4.35
CA VAL A 1031 -32.55 23.44 3.52
C VAL A 1031 -33.41 24.12 2.46
N ALA A 1032 -34.31 23.38 1.80
CA ALA A 1032 -35.26 23.94 0.84
C ALA A 1032 -36.14 25.01 1.49
N LEU A 1033 -36.74 24.71 2.65
CA LEU A 1033 -37.55 25.68 3.38
C LEU A 1033 -36.74 26.92 3.75
N GLY A 1034 -35.51 26.74 4.25
CA GLY A 1034 -34.60 27.84 4.56
C GLY A 1034 -34.29 28.72 3.35
N VAL A 1035 -34.01 28.12 2.18
CA VAL A 1035 -33.74 28.85 0.93
C VAL A 1035 -34.98 29.56 0.40
N LEU A 1036 -36.16 28.93 0.48
CA LEU A 1036 -37.41 29.57 0.09
C LEU A 1036 -37.68 30.81 0.95
N VAL A 1037 -37.63 30.67 2.26
CA VAL A 1037 -37.81 31.78 3.21
C VAL A 1037 -36.76 32.86 2.99
N ALA A 1038 -35.48 32.48 2.86
CA ALA A 1038 -34.41 33.42 2.57
C ALA A 1038 -34.53 34.09 1.21
N SER A 1039 -35.11 33.45 0.18
CA SER A 1039 -35.34 34.07 -1.14
C SER A 1039 -36.52 35.06 -1.13
N ARG A 1040 -37.47 34.89 -0.22
CA ARG A 1040 -38.70 35.69 -0.13
C ARG A 1040 -38.60 36.83 0.86
N VAL A 1041 -38.11 36.56 2.08
CA VAL A 1041 -38.03 37.52 3.18
C VAL A 1041 -36.56 37.85 3.45
N VAL A 1042 -36.22 39.14 3.43
CA VAL A 1042 -34.84 39.62 3.57
C VAL A 1042 -34.23 39.14 4.90
N SER A 1043 -34.97 39.21 6.00
CA SER A 1043 -34.57 38.69 7.31
C SER A 1043 -34.51 37.15 7.37
N GLY A 1044 -35.17 36.44 6.44
CA GLY A 1044 -35.17 34.98 6.35
C GLY A 1044 -33.78 34.37 6.13
N ARG A 1045 -32.83 35.16 5.63
CA ARG A 1045 -31.42 34.77 5.47
C ARG A 1045 -30.76 34.33 6.79
N ILE A 1046 -31.23 34.83 7.93
CA ILE A 1046 -30.64 34.46 9.23
C ILE A 1046 -30.76 32.97 9.53
N LEU A 1047 -31.84 32.32 9.06
CA LEU A 1047 -32.05 30.88 9.26
C LEU A 1047 -30.92 30.06 8.63
N LEU A 1048 -30.38 30.52 7.50
CA LEU A 1048 -29.27 29.86 6.81
C LEU A 1048 -27.92 30.26 7.43
N THR A 1049 -27.73 31.56 7.67
CA THR A 1049 -26.44 32.13 8.06
C THR A 1049 -26.07 31.93 9.54
N ALA A 1050 -27.03 32.10 10.46
CA ALA A 1050 -26.84 31.78 11.87
C ALA A 1050 -27.10 30.29 12.16
N GLY A 1051 -27.99 29.66 11.37
CA GLY A 1051 -28.28 28.24 11.49
C GLY A 1051 -27.04 27.36 11.27
N ALA A 1052 -26.23 27.64 10.25
CA ALA A 1052 -25.03 26.84 9.94
C ALA A 1052 -24.06 26.67 11.14
N PRO A 1053 -23.54 27.75 11.79
CA PRO A 1053 -22.68 27.60 12.96
C PRO A 1053 -23.39 27.01 14.19
N LEU A 1054 -24.66 27.35 14.45
CA LEU A 1054 -25.42 26.82 15.59
C LEU A 1054 -25.68 25.31 15.47
N VAL A 1055 -26.07 24.86 14.27
CA VAL A 1055 -26.31 23.45 13.98
C VAL A 1055 -24.99 22.67 14.03
N LEU A 1056 -23.87 23.27 13.60
CA LEU A 1056 -22.56 22.63 13.72
C LEU A 1056 -22.20 22.36 15.19
N VAL A 1057 -22.43 23.32 16.08
CA VAL A 1057 -22.27 23.12 17.53
C VAL A 1057 -23.22 22.04 18.05
N ALA A 1058 -24.50 22.10 17.66
CA ALA A 1058 -25.51 21.13 18.04
C ALA A 1058 -25.14 19.69 17.61
N SER A 1059 -24.46 19.52 16.46
CA SER A 1059 -24.02 18.21 15.97
C SER A 1059 -23.13 17.46 16.96
N LYS A 1060 -22.27 18.18 17.70
CA LYS A 1060 -21.42 17.59 18.73
C LYS A 1060 -22.10 17.55 20.10
N VAL A 1061 -22.86 18.58 20.49
CA VAL A 1061 -23.57 18.60 21.79
C VAL A 1061 -24.62 17.49 21.88
N LEU A 1062 -25.35 17.25 20.81
CA LEU A 1062 -26.41 16.24 20.74
C LEU A 1062 -25.91 14.86 20.30
N SER A 1063 -24.61 14.70 20.04
CA SER A 1063 -24.04 13.48 19.44
C SER A 1063 -24.76 13.02 18.16
N ALA A 1064 -25.19 13.99 17.34
CA ALA A 1064 -25.99 13.77 16.14
C ALA A 1064 -25.17 14.14 14.90
N PRO A 1065 -24.37 13.20 14.33
CA PRO A 1065 -23.42 13.51 13.26
C PRO A 1065 -24.10 13.97 11.96
N GLU A 1066 -25.35 13.58 11.73
CA GLU A 1066 -26.15 14.06 10.58
C GLU A 1066 -26.39 15.57 10.61
N LEU A 1067 -26.40 16.21 11.79
CA LEU A 1067 -26.48 17.67 11.89
C LEU A 1067 -25.25 18.36 11.28
N GLY A 1068 -24.10 17.67 11.21
CA GLY A 1068 -22.94 18.16 10.47
C GLY A 1068 -23.24 18.38 8.99
N TRP A 1069 -24.05 17.51 8.36
CA TRP A 1069 -24.53 17.72 7.00
C TRP A 1069 -25.45 18.93 6.89
N LEU A 1070 -26.41 19.07 7.82
CA LEU A 1070 -27.31 20.20 7.84
C LEU A 1070 -26.55 21.53 7.94
N ALA A 1071 -25.54 21.63 8.81
CA ALA A 1071 -24.71 22.83 8.91
C ALA A 1071 -24.06 23.23 7.58
N ILE A 1072 -23.50 22.26 6.85
CA ILE A 1072 -22.85 22.48 5.55
C ILE A 1072 -23.83 22.81 4.44
N LEU A 1073 -25.01 22.18 4.45
CA LEU A 1073 -26.03 22.41 3.44
C LEU A 1073 -26.81 23.71 3.69
N LEU A 1074 -26.87 24.21 4.93
CA LEU A 1074 -27.33 25.57 5.23
C LEU A 1074 -26.37 26.63 4.65
N LEU A 1075 -25.05 26.41 4.73
CA LEU A 1075 -24.05 27.27 4.06
C LEU A 1075 -24.25 27.25 2.54
N ALA A 1076 -24.42 26.07 1.93
CA ALA A 1076 -24.70 25.93 0.51
C ALA A 1076 -26.02 26.64 0.13
N GLY A 1077 -27.04 26.50 0.97
CA GLY A 1077 -28.31 27.19 0.84
C GLY A 1077 -28.16 28.71 0.84
N ASP A 1078 -27.34 29.28 1.73
CA ASP A 1078 -27.08 30.73 1.72
C ASP A 1078 -26.43 31.20 0.40
N LEU A 1079 -25.51 30.41 -0.16
CA LEU A 1079 -24.90 30.72 -1.45
C LEU A 1079 -25.92 30.71 -2.60
N VAL A 1080 -26.85 29.75 -2.59
CA VAL A 1080 -27.93 29.66 -3.58
C VAL A 1080 -28.94 30.80 -3.39
N ALA A 1081 -29.39 31.06 -2.17
CA ALA A 1081 -30.31 32.16 -1.87
C ALA A 1081 -29.72 33.53 -2.28
N GLY A 1082 -28.41 33.72 -2.07
CA GLY A 1082 -27.68 34.88 -2.56
C GLY A 1082 -27.60 34.96 -4.09
N TRP A 1083 -27.44 33.82 -4.78
CA TRP A 1083 -27.46 33.78 -6.24
C TRP A 1083 -28.84 34.13 -6.82
N LEU A 1084 -29.91 33.58 -6.26
CA LEU A 1084 -31.27 33.83 -6.72
C LEU A 1084 -31.69 35.30 -6.59
N ARG A 1085 -31.24 35.99 -5.53
CA ARG A 1085 -31.60 37.39 -5.24
C ARG A 1085 -30.78 38.44 -5.98
N ARG A 1086 -29.76 38.07 -6.75
CA ARG A 1086 -28.97 39.01 -7.57
C ARG A 1086 -28.60 38.39 -8.92
N PRO A 1087 -29.55 38.23 -9.85
CA PRO A 1087 -29.27 37.67 -11.17
C PRO A 1087 -28.55 38.67 -12.12
N GLY A 1088 -28.71 39.99 -11.93
CA GLY A 1088 -28.34 41.02 -12.92
C GLY A 1088 -27.03 41.80 -12.71
N ASP A 1089 -26.52 41.91 -11.48
CA ASP A 1089 -25.34 42.73 -11.16
C ASP A 1089 -24.02 41.92 -11.14
N MET A 1090 -23.95 40.83 -11.92
CA MET A 1090 -22.74 39.99 -12.06
C MET A 1090 -21.96 40.27 -13.36
N THR A 1091 -22.40 41.20 -14.19
CA THR A 1091 -21.74 41.63 -15.44
C THR A 1091 -20.92 42.94 -15.29
N ARG A 1092 -21.07 43.65 -14.16
CA ARG A 1092 -20.35 44.91 -13.86
C ARG A 1092 -19.34 44.84 -12.70
N TYR A 1093 -19.02 43.65 -12.18
CA TYR A 1093 -18.03 43.44 -11.09
C TYR A 1093 -16.83 42.58 -11.48
#